data_AF-A0A7S1NMX3-F1
#
_entry.id   AF-A0A7S1NMX3-F1
#
_cell.length_a   1.000
_cell.length_b   1.000
_cell.length_c   1.000
_cell.angle_alpha   90.00
_cell.angle_beta   90.00
_cell.angle_gamma   90.00
#
_symmetry.space_group_name_H-M   'P 1'
#
loop_
_entity.id
_entity.type
_entity.pdbx_description
1 polymer ?
#
loop_
_entity_poly.entity_id
_entity_poly.type
_entity_poly.pdbx_seq_one_letter_code
_entity_poly.pdbx_strand_id
1 'polypeptide(L)'
;FFSGFGPRPTPFSPPRPAPPPRPPRIPLAGRLFPLLRTLGTALCLTYAVLFHRPLQQTAATATTPLLVFEALCAARWTRWLWQHPWSALSTLAVTVWLGRAIEAATGSQPGLQGDKQGLRLSLNGWTRLGLFAQLWLVWLLLSRLEVFGRRLSFWWVSLWTVLVEGKHRWRRSWPVLVVLLLLLPVVVAVIASSAVLGVMLIPVWGIPLFVFAFPRPLRVWPVNQVRHSPGPDSVLFEPFFRNLRATLSDLLGQGCLSSTPGSFYLLRHDQYMVIAELLESGLMQSMVLLKGLELQMTSCHTAEASRVDEIFDDAFGGEACYNEYWQHCLTPITQVDVDCYLVSDVKLTGIYEHPEQLAAVQGIFLRCLVWILKRGARQGPMSVDLEDDEADINLRQAAEQQFPWKWYQSLHGENGASFQASDSAAPPSLRDFSDPIVQTVLACLRDLQGAGLERPTMTWLFGWFNGGQASESSWIQRAHPLLKQEVVKAFRYTLRLLYEQVAWQVEWVSEQTEQLMERLEEFDESWHIGVGGTDDWTRAVRATTTNLFTIFTGENGEYRARGLTYGPATWGVGALNPEAVRGIWGSLNWEMLYLTNDDEERYSIQAHEKLLRNITVQSAEPPLGYPVYTDVVRCL
;
A
#
# COMPACT_ATOMS: atom_id res chain seq x y z
N PHE A 1 -22.44 -32.16 7.39
CA PHE A 1 -22.11 -30.75 7.72
C PHE A 1 -20.66 -30.36 7.44
N PHE A 2 -19.74 -31.29 7.12
CA PHE A 2 -18.35 -30.99 6.73
C PHE A 2 -18.15 -30.97 5.20
N SER A 3 -18.75 -30.01 4.50
CA SER A 3 -18.54 -29.84 3.04
C SER A 3 -18.40 -28.37 2.59
N GLY A 4 -18.13 -27.46 3.54
CA GLY A 4 -18.11 -26.02 3.29
C GLY A 4 -16.81 -25.31 3.66
N PHE A 5 -15.70 -26.04 3.85
CA PHE A 5 -14.39 -25.39 3.90
C PHE A 5 -13.96 -25.10 2.46
N GLY A 6 -13.71 -23.82 2.15
CA GLY A 6 -13.03 -23.40 0.93
C GLY A 6 -11.66 -24.07 0.78
N PRO A 7 -10.90 -23.76 -0.28
CA PRO A 7 -9.60 -24.41 -0.52
C PRO A 7 -8.73 -24.33 0.75
N ARG A 8 -8.16 -25.46 1.14
CA ARG A 8 -7.25 -25.60 2.29
C ARG A 8 -6.23 -24.45 2.27
N PRO A 9 -5.87 -23.84 3.41
CA PRO A 9 -4.65 -23.03 3.44
C PRO A 9 -3.51 -23.91 2.96
N THR A 10 -2.81 -23.47 1.92
CA THR A 10 -1.65 -24.18 1.40
C THR A 10 -0.65 -24.39 2.53
N PRO A 11 -0.01 -25.57 2.64
CA PRO A 11 1.08 -25.73 3.59
C PRO A 11 2.08 -24.61 3.34
N PHE A 12 2.49 -23.89 4.39
CA PHE A 12 3.69 -23.05 4.37
C PHE A 12 4.86 -24.00 4.13
N SER A 13 5.02 -24.40 2.87
CA SER A 13 6.31 -24.81 2.34
C SER A 13 7.20 -23.59 2.51
N PRO A 14 8.48 -23.73 2.92
CA PRO A 14 9.42 -22.64 2.69
C PRO A 14 9.21 -22.21 1.24
N PRO A 15 9.05 -20.90 0.96
CA PRO A 15 8.74 -20.46 -0.39
C PRO A 15 9.75 -21.14 -1.30
N ARG A 16 9.26 -21.96 -2.24
CA ARG A 16 10.14 -22.39 -3.34
C ARG A 16 10.79 -21.10 -3.82
N PRO A 17 12.13 -21.04 -3.94
CA PRO A 17 12.76 -19.82 -4.42
C PRO A 17 11.99 -19.45 -5.68
N ALA A 18 11.29 -18.31 -5.61
CA ALA A 18 10.52 -17.83 -6.74
C ALA A 18 11.49 -17.89 -7.91
N PRO A 19 11.07 -18.39 -9.09
CA PRO A 19 11.92 -18.26 -10.27
C PRO A 19 12.39 -16.80 -10.27
N PRO A 20 13.71 -16.54 -10.42
CA PRO A 20 14.26 -15.20 -10.24
C PRO A 20 13.35 -14.25 -11.00
N PRO A 21 12.91 -13.14 -10.36
CA PRO A 21 11.92 -12.24 -10.92
C PRO A 21 12.33 -12.03 -12.36
N ARG A 22 11.44 -12.39 -13.30
CA ARG A 22 11.74 -12.15 -14.71
C ARG A 22 12.00 -10.65 -14.73
N PRO A 23 13.22 -10.20 -15.03
CA PRO A 23 13.46 -8.77 -15.12
C PRO A 23 12.37 -8.28 -16.06
N PRO A 24 11.66 -7.17 -15.72
CA PRO A 24 10.70 -6.60 -16.65
C PRO A 24 11.39 -6.62 -18.01
N ARG A 25 10.75 -7.15 -19.05
CA ARG A 25 11.37 -7.17 -20.37
C ARG A 25 11.57 -5.71 -20.76
N ILE A 26 12.70 -5.13 -20.36
CA ILE A 26 12.97 -3.71 -20.54
C ILE A 26 13.12 -3.59 -22.05
N PRO A 27 12.15 -2.96 -22.73
CA PRO A 27 12.29 -2.75 -24.15
C PRO A 27 13.57 -1.94 -24.34
N LEU A 28 14.30 -2.20 -25.43
CA LEU A 28 15.57 -1.53 -25.73
C LEU A 28 15.45 0.01 -25.64
N ALA A 29 14.24 0.54 -25.87
CA ALA A 29 13.84 1.92 -25.64
C ALA A 29 14.07 2.44 -24.20
N GLY A 30 13.76 1.66 -23.16
CA GLY A 30 13.93 2.07 -21.76
C GLY A 30 15.39 2.24 -21.35
N ARG A 31 16.30 1.41 -21.91
CA ARG A 31 17.75 1.55 -21.68
C ARG A 31 18.35 2.78 -22.37
N LEU A 32 17.78 3.15 -23.53
CA LEU A 32 18.20 4.35 -24.27
C LEU A 32 17.58 5.62 -23.69
N PHE A 33 16.52 5.54 -22.89
CA PHE A 33 15.77 6.69 -22.40
C PHE A 33 16.62 7.74 -21.67
N PRO A 34 17.55 7.40 -20.74
CA PRO A 34 18.41 8.40 -20.10
C PRO A 34 19.35 9.11 -21.09
N LEU A 35 19.90 8.35 -22.04
CA LEU A 35 20.77 8.89 -23.09
C LEU A 35 19.99 9.80 -24.04
N LEU A 36 18.79 9.39 -24.46
CA LEU A 36 17.89 10.20 -25.29
C LEU A 36 17.43 11.46 -24.54
N ARG A 37 17.22 11.37 -23.23
CA ARG A 37 16.86 12.51 -22.37
C ARG A 37 17.97 13.56 -22.36
N THR A 38 19.21 13.15 -22.14
CA THR A 38 20.37 14.05 -22.12
C THR A 38 20.68 14.64 -23.50
N LEU A 39 20.66 13.81 -24.55
CA LEU A 39 20.78 14.29 -25.94
C LEU A 39 19.68 15.26 -26.32
N GLY A 40 18.42 14.96 -25.97
CA GLY A 40 17.28 15.84 -26.21
C GLY A 40 17.44 17.20 -25.53
N THR A 41 17.92 17.23 -24.28
CA THR A 41 18.24 18.50 -23.61
C THR A 41 19.36 19.28 -24.30
N ALA A 42 20.43 18.60 -24.70
CA ALA A 42 21.55 19.23 -25.41
C ALA A 42 21.10 19.79 -26.77
N LEU A 43 20.25 19.07 -27.51
CA LEU A 43 19.67 19.52 -28.76
C LEU A 43 18.78 20.77 -28.57
N CYS A 44 17.93 20.77 -27.55
CA CYS A 44 17.12 21.93 -27.21
C CYS A 44 17.99 23.15 -26.87
N LEU A 45 19.02 22.99 -26.03
CA LEU A 45 19.92 24.08 -25.64
C LEU A 45 20.74 24.58 -26.83
N THR A 46 21.30 23.69 -27.65
CA THR A 46 22.07 24.06 -28.84
C THR A 46 21.20 24.78 -29.87
N TYR A 47 19.98 24.30 -30.12
CA TYR A 47 19.03 24.99 -30.99
C TYR A 47 18.68 26.37 -30.44
N ALA A 48 18.39 26.46 -29.13
CA ALA A 48 18.14 27.74 -28.49
C ALA A 48 19.34 28.68 -28.65
N VAL A 49 20.59 28.23 -28.47
CA VAL A 49 21.78 29.09 -28.65
C VAL A 49 21.98 29.52 -30.12
N LEU A 50 21.81 28.60 -31.07
CA LEU A 50 22.07 28.86 -32.50
C LEU A 50 20.99 29.72 -33.16
N PHE A 51 19.73 29.53 -32.77
CA PHE A 51 18.57 30.15 -33.40
C PHE A 51 17.87 31.18 -32.51
N HIS A 52 18.35 31.38 -31.28
CA HIS A 52 18.08 32.63 -30.58
C HIS A 52 18.76 33.73 -31.38
N ARG A 53 18.03 34.29 -32.34
CA ARG A 53 18.41 35.54 -32.97
C ARG A 53 18.72 36.48 -31.80
N PRO A 54 19.96 36.96 -31.68
CA PRO A 54 20.23 37.94 -30.69
C PRO A 54 19.27 39.07 -30.98
N LEU A 55 18.77 39.65 -29.91
CA LEU A 55 18.11 40.94 -29.85
C LEU A 55 18.74 42.03 -30.74
N GLN A 56 19.84 41.83 -31.43
CA GLN A 56 20.53 42.82 -32.24
C GLN A 56 19.76 43.29 -33.50
N GLN A 57 18.88 42.48 -34.12
CA GLN A 57 18.05 42.97 -35.24
C GLN A 57 16.69 43.54 -34.81
N THR A 58 16.17 43.13 -33.64
CA THR A 58 14.90 43.60 -33.09
C THR A 58 15.06 44.70 -32.03
N ALA A 59 16.17 44.78 -31.28
CA ALA A 59 16.38 45.79 -30.22
C ALA A 59 16.54 47.22 -30.76
N ALA A 60 16.87 47.38 -32.04
CA ALA A 60 16.85 48.70 -32.68
C ALA A 60 15.41 49.26 -32.81
N THR A 61 14.37 48.41 -32.71
CA THR A 61 12.95 48.77 -32.90
C THR A 61 11.99 48.19 -31.85
N ALA A 62 12.44 47.31 -30.96
CA ALA A 62 11.62 46.63 -29.97
C ALA A 62 11.39 47.52 -28.75
N THR A 63 10.13 47.64 -28.37
CA THR A 63 9.72 48.32 -27.14
C THR A 63 10.16 47.50 -25.92
N THR A 64 10.56 48.17 -24.83
CA THR A 64 10.90 47.55 -23.53
C THR A 64 9.97 46.42 -23.07
N PRO A 65 8.61 46.48 -23.21
CA PRO A 65 7.73 45.37 -22.82
C PRO A 65 7.94 44.08 -23.63
N LEU A 66 8.28 44.18 -24.93
CA LEU A 66 8.51 43.00 -25.76
C LEU A 66 9.77 42.24 -25.32
N LEU A 67 10.80 42.99 -24.90
CA LEU A 67 12.04 42.45 -24.34
C LEU A 67 11.80 41.71 -23.03
N VAL A 68 11.01 42.31 -22.13
CA VAL A 68 10.64 41.69 -20.86
C VAL A 68 9.82 40.42 -21.10
N PHE A 69 8.87 40.45 -22.04
CA PHE A 69 8.07 39.29 -22.39
C PHE A 69 8.93 38.12 -22.91
N GLU A 70 9.84 38.36 -23.85
CA GLU A 70 10.76 37.34 -24.35
C GLU A 70 11.66 36.77 -23.25
N ALA A 71 12.16 37.61 -22.34
CA ALA A 71 12.97 37.16 -21.21
C ALA A 71 12.16 36.24 -20.27
N LEU A 72 10.89 36.57 -20.01
CA LEU A 72 9.99 35.72 -19.22
C LEU A 72 9.68 34.40 -19.94
N CYS A 73 9.47 34.42 -21.25
CA CYS A 73 9.29 33.20 -22.06
C CYS A 73 10.55 32.33 -22.03
N ALA A 74 11.73 32.92 -22.13
CA ALA A 74 13.01 32.21 -22.05
C ALA A 74 13.20 31.56 -20.67
N ALA A 75 12.97 32.30 -19.59
CA ALA A 75 13.03 31.78 -18.22
C ALA A 75 12.01 30.65 -17.98
N ARG A 76 10.79 30.79 -18.51
CA ARG A 76 9.75 29.76 -18.41
C ARG A 76 10.12 28.49 -19.18
N TRP A 77 10.63 28.64 -20.41
CA TRP A 77 11.01 27.52 -21.27
C TRP A 77 12.24 26.79 -20.76
N THR A 78 13.26 27.50 -20.27
CA THR A 78 14.44 26.88 -19.63
C THR A 78 14.06 26.08 -18.38
N ARG A 79 13.19 26.64 -17.51
CA ARG A 79 12.59 25.88 -16.40
C ARG A 79 11.81 24.66 -16.90
N TRP A 80 11.03 24.79 -17.97
CA TRP A 80 10.27 23.68 -18.55
C TRP A 80 11.18 22.59 -19.11
N LEU A 81 12.25 22.95 -19.82
CA LEU A 81 13.26 22.03 -20.33
C LEU A 81 13.95 21.26 -19.20
N TRP A 82 14.24 21.93 -18.08
CA TRP A 82 14.79 21.31 -16.88
C TRP A 82 13.85 20.25 -16.29
N GLN A 83 12.54 20.52 -16.27
CA GLN A 83 11.54 19.65 -15.66
C GLN A 83 11.08 18.53 -16.61
N HIS A 84 10.86 18.85 -17.89
CA HIS A 84 10.24 17.97 -18.90
C HIS A 84 11.02 18.03 -20.22
N PRO A 85 12.19 17.41 -20.29
CA PRO A 85 13.05 17.50 -21.46
C PRO A 85 12.41 16.91 -22.72
N TRP A 86 11.66 15.81 -22.59
CA TRP A 86 10.96 15.18 -23.71
C TRP A 86 9.84 16.08 -24.26
N SER A 87 8.99 16.61 -23.38
CA SER A 87 7.92 17.52 -23.78
C SER A 87 8.46 18.84 -24.31
N ALA A 88 9.63 19.29 -23.84
CA ALA A 88 10.32 20.45 -24.39
C ALA A 88 10.87 20.18 -25.80
N LEU A 89 11.42 18.99 -26.05
CA LEU A 89 11.88 18.57 -27.38
C LEU A 89 10.72 18.46 -28.38
N SER A 90 9.59 17.87 -27.97
CA SER A 90 8.39 17.81 -28.83
C SER A 90 7.84 19.21 -29.12
N THR A 91 7.81 20.10 -28.12
CA THR A 91 7.44 21.50 -28.30
C THR A 91 8.35 22.18 -29.32
N LEU A 92 9.66 21.97 -29.20
CA LEU A 92 10.64 22.52 -30.15
C LEU A 92 10.40 21.98 -31.56
N ALA A 93 10.22 20.67 -31.72
CA ALA A 93 9.96 20.05 -33.00
C ALA A 93 8.70 20.61 -33.68
N VAL A 94 7.60 20.76 -32.94
CA VAL A 94 6.36 21.36 -33.44
C VAL A 94 6.57 22.83 -33.80
N THR A 95 7.33 23.58 -33.00
CA THR A 95 7.64 24.99 -33.27
C THR A 95 8.42 25.15 -34.58
N VAL A 96 9.44 24.31 -34.81
CA VAL A 96 10.23 24.29 -36.04
C VAL A 96 9.38 23.89 -37.24
N TRP A 97 8.58 22.83 -37.11
CA TRP A 97 7.71 22.37 -38.18
C TRP A 97 6.67 23.41 -38.56
N LEU A 98 6.04 24.04 -37.57
CA LEU A 98 5.08 25.13 -37.77
C LEU A 98 5.75 26.32 -38.46
N GLY A 99 6.95 26.73 -38.02
CA GLY A 99 7.73 27.78 -38.67
C GLY A 99 7.97 27.51 -40.15
N ARG A 100 8.45 26.30 -40.49
CA ARG A 100 8.68 25.91 -41.90
C ARG A 100 7.39 25.81 -42.72
N ALA A 101 6.31 25.30 -42.13
CA ALA A 101 5.02 25.24 -42.81
C ALA A 101 4.48 26.65 -43.13
N ILE A 102 4.67 27.60 -42.21
CA ILE A 102 4.29 29.00 -42.40
C ILE A 102 5.15 29.65 -43.49
N GLU A 103 6.46 29.42 -43.48
CA GLU A 103 7.38 29.89 -44.54
C GLU A 103 7.00 29.34 -45.92
N ALA A 104 6.66 28.05 -46.02
CA ALA A 104 6.20 27.45 -47.29
C ALA A 104 4.86 28.03 -47.77
N ALA A 105 3.92 28.27 -46.84
CA ALA A 105 2.62 28.85 -47.13
C ALA A 105 2.70 30.35 -47.52
N THR A 106 3.71 31.07 -47.03
CA THR A 106 3.94 32.49 -47.35
C THR A 106 4.86 32.68 -48.57
N GLY A 107 5.79 31.74 -48.81
CA GLY A 107 6.82 31.78 -49.87
C GLY A 107 6.37 31.39 -51.29
N SER A 108 5.08 31.16 -51.53
CA SER A 108 4.58 30.68 -52.84
C SER A 108 3.57 31.64 -53.48
N GLN A 109 4.03 32.32 -54.53
CA GLN A 109 3.32 33.11 -55.57
C GLN A 109 2.79 34.54 -55.27
N PRO A 110 3.23 35.54 -56.07
CA PRO A 110 2.64 36.88 -56.14
C PRO A 110 1.41 36.85 -57.07
N GLY A 111 0.18 36.77 -56.54
CA GLY A 111 -1.00 36.88 -57.40
C GLY A 111 -2.38 36.57 -56.82
N LEU A 112 -2.51 36.00 -55.61
CA LEU A 112 -3.83 35.63 -55.07
C LEU A 112 -4.43 36.74 -54.19
N GLN A 113 -5.44 37.43 -54.72
CA GLN A 113 -6.33 38.38 -54.03
C GLN A 113 -7.54 37.65 -53.41
N GLY A 114 -7.97 38.08 -52.21
CA GLY A 114 -9.21 37.66 -51.53
C GLY A 114 -9.04 36.63 -50.40
N ASP A 115 -9.67 36.91 -49.25
CA ASP A 115 -9.78 36.15 -47.96
C ASP A 115 -8.49 35.67 -47.25
N LYS A 116 -7.41 35.41 -47.98
CA LYS A 116 -6.13 34.93 -47.41
C LYS A 116 -5.23 36.05 -46.87
N GLN A 117 -5.64 37.33 -46.97
CA GLN A 117 -4.91 38.47 -46.39
C GLN A 117 -4.91 38.46 -44.86
N GLY A 118 -6.03 38.13 -44.21
CA GLY A 118 -6.10 37.99 -42.75
C GLY A 118 -5.23 36.84 -42.24
N LEU A 119 -5.23 35.72 -42.96
CA LEU A 119 -4.35 34.58 -42.68
C LEU A 119 -2.88 34.98 -42.86
N ARG A 120 -2.51 35.69 -43.95
CA ARG A 120 -1.15 36.22 -44.16
C ARG A 120 -0.73 37.21 -43.07
N LEU A 121 -1.62 38.06 -42.57
CA LEU A 121 -1.34 38.99 -41.47
C LEU A 121 -1.04 38.24 -40.16
N SER A 122 -1.85 37.22 -39.83
CA SER A 122 -1.63 36.32 -38.69
C SER A 122 -0.31 35.54 -38.79
N LEU A 123 -0.04 34.96 -39.97
CA LEU A 123 1.18 34.21 -40.28
C LEU A 123 2.44 35.08 -40.27
N ASN A 124 2.34 36.34 -40.71
CA ASN A 124 3.39 37.35 -40.54
C ASN A 124 3.60 37.76 -39.07
N GLY A 125 2.59 37.57 -38.21
CA GLY A 125 2.73 37.76 -36.77
C GLY A 125 3.64 36.71 -36.13
N TRP A 126 3.55 35.45 -36.57
CA TRP A 126 4.40 34.36 -36.08
C TRP A 126 5.89 34.63 -36.31
N THR A 127 6.26 35.06 -37.52
CA THR A 127 7.66 35.34 -37.89
C THR A 127 8.24 36.59 -37.22
N ARG A 128 7.39 37.45 -36.63
CA ARG A 128 7.80 38.61 -35.82
C ARG A 128 8.09 38.27 -34.36
N LEU A 129 7.55 37.17 -33.85
CA LEU A 129 7.83 36.69 -32.49
C LEU A 129 9.25 36.13 -32.41
N GLY A 130 9.92 36.34 -31.28
CA GLY A 130 11.17 35.66 -30.99
C GLY A 130 10.94 34.18 -30.73
N LEU A 131 12.04 33.42 -30.77
CA LEU A 131 12.01 31.97 -30.61
C LEU A 131 11.34 31.55 -29.29
N PHE A 132 11.60 32.23 -28.19
CA PHE A 132 11.06 31.84 -26.89
C PHE A 132 9.57 32.14 -26.76
N ALA A 133 9.08 33.24 -27.33
CA ALA A 133 7.65 33.49 -27.44
C ALA A 133 6.93 32.43 -28.30
N GLN A 134 7.52 32.04 -29.43
CA GLN A 134 6.99 30.96 -30.28
C GLN A 134 6.92 29.63 -29.50
N LEU A 135 8.02 29.23 -28.86
CA LEU A 135 8.09 28.02 -28.02
C LEU A 135 7.06 28.05 -26.89
N TRP A 136 6.87 29.20 -26.26
CA TRP A 136 5.89 29.37 -25.19
C TRP A 136 4.45 29.22 -25.71
N LEU A 137 4.12 29.77 -26.88
CA LEU A 137 2.79 29.62 -27.49
C LEU A 137 2.50 28.17 -27.88
N VAL A 138 3.46 27.48 -28.50
CA VAL A 138 3.31 26.05 -28.83
C VAL A 138 3.16 25.23 -27.56
N TRP A 139 4.00 25.47 -26.55
CA TRP A 139 3.91 24.80 -25.25
C TRP A 139 2.54 25.00 -24.63
N LEU A 140 2.04 26.25 -24.60
CA LEU A 140 0.74 26.57 -24.05
C LEU A 140 -0.36 25.79 -24.80
N LEU A 141 -0.35 25.81 -26.14
CA LEU A 141 -1.33 25.08 -26.94
C LEU A 141 -1.31 23.58 -26.64
N LEU A 142 -0.14 22.95 -26.72
CA LEU A 142 0.01 21.51 -26.51
C LEU A 142 -0.38 21.10 -25.07
N SER A 143 0.03 21.89 -24.08
CA SER A 143 -0.33 21.65 -22.68
C SER A 143 -1.85 21.74 -22.45
N ARG A 144 -2.51 22.71 -23.08
CA ARG A 144 -3.97 22.88 -22.97
C ARG A 144 -4.74 21.79 -23.70
N LEU A 145 -4.26 21.34 -24.86
CA LEU A 145 -4.82 20.20 -25.58
C LEU A 145 -4.70 18.90 -24.78
N GLU A 146 -3.58 18.67 -24.10
CA GLU A 146 -3.40 17.50 -23.23
C GLU A 146 -4.40 17.51 -22.07
N VAL A 147 -4.55 18.64 -21.38
CA VAL A 147 -5.54 18.81 -20.31
C VAL A 147 -6.96 18.62 -20.83
N PHE A 148 -7.28 19.19 -21.99
CA PHE A 148 -8.57 19.03 -22.66
C PHE A 148 -8.86 17.54 -22.94
N GLY A 149 -7.89 16.81 -23.51
CA GLY A 149 -8.02 15.38 -23.79
C GLY A 149 -8.26 14.55 -22.52
N ARG A 150 -7.52 14.81 -21.44
CA ARG A 150 -7.70 14.12 -20.15
C ARG A 150 -9.09 14.39 -19.55
N ARG A 151 -9.60 15.62 -19.66
CA ARG A 151 -10.95 15.98 -19.20
C ARG A 151 -12.05 15.40 -20.07
N LEU A 152 -11.84 15.33 -21.38
CA LEU A 152 -12.76 14.69 -22.31
C LEU A 152 -12.84 13.19 -22.01
N SER A 153 -11.70 12.55 -21.74
CA SER A 153 -11.64 11.16 -21.28
C SER A 153 -12.41 10.98 -19.97
N PHE A 154 -12.21 11.86 -18.98
CA PHE A 154 -12.96 11.81 -17.72
C PHE A 154 -14.48 11.92 -17.95
N TRP A 155 -14.91 12.92 -18.72
CA TRP A 155 -16.32 13.08 -19.10
C TRP A 155 -16.87 11.83 -19.82
N TRP A 156 -16.10 11.26 -20.74
CA TRP A 156 -16.49 10.06 -21.47
C TRP A 156 -16.68 8.85 -20.55
N VAL A 157 -15.76 8.62 -19.61
CA VAL A 157 -15.88 7.53 -18.63
C VAL A 157 -17.13 7.71 -17.76
N SER A 158 -17.40 8.94 -17.29
CA SER A 158 -18.62 9.25 -16.54
C SER A 158 -19.89 9.00 -17.37
N LEU A 159 -19.92 9.46 -18.62
CA LEU A 159 -21.05 9.24 -19.53
C LEU A 159 -21.27 7.75 -19.77
N TRP A 160 -20.21 7.04 -20.11
CA TRP A 160 -20.26 5.61 -20.40
C TRP A 160 -20.73 4.79 -19.20
N THR A 161 -20.35 5.19 -17.99
CA THR A 161 -20.79 4.49 -16.76
C THR A 161 -22.29 4.61 -16.57
N VAL A 162 -22.86 5.82 -16.70
CA VAL A 162 -24.31 6.04 -16.57
C VAL A 162 -25.12 5.27 -17.62
N LEU A 163 -24.54 5.01 -18.79
CA LEU A 163 -25.22 4.31 -19.89
C LEU A 163 -25.19 2.79 -19.76
N VAL A 164 -24.07 2.23 -19.30
CA VAL A 164 -23.84 0.78 -19.29
C VAL A 164 -24.14 0.16 -17.93
N GLU A 165 -23.81 0.84 -16.84
CA GLU A 165 -23.83 0.24 -15.51
C GLU A 165 -25.27 0.13 -14.98
N GLY A 166 -25.76 -1.09 -14.77
CA GLY A 166 -27.15 -1.35 -14.39
C GLY A 166 -27.58 -0.67 -13.09
N LYS A 167 -26.64 -0.54 -12.13
CA LYS A 167 -26.86 0.15 -10.84
C LYS A 167 -27.03 1.66 -10.99
N HIS A 168 -26.34 2.26 -11.97
CA HIS A 168 -26.37 3.70 -12.24
C HIS A 168 -27.36 4.07 -13.37
N ARG A 169 -27.94 3.06 -14.04
CA ARG A 169 -28.85 3.25 -15.16
C ARG A 169 -30.24 3.66 -14.66
N TRP A 170 -30.65 4.87 -15.01
CA TRP A 170 -32.01 5.32 -14.72
C TRP A 170 -33.05 4.52 -15.51
N ARG A 171 -34.19 4.14 -14.88
CA ARG A 171 -35.27 3.31 -15.47
C ARG A 171 -35.82 3.84 -16.81
N ARG A 172 -35.67 5.14 -17.09
CA ARG A 172 -35.89 5.78 -18.39
C ARG A 172 -34.63 6.55 -18.81
N SER A 173 -33.57 5.83 -19.16
CA SER A 173 -32.27 6.43 -19.50
C SER A 173 -32.28 7.21 -20.83
N TRP A 174 -33.20 6.90 -21.75
CA TRP A 174 -33.26 7.55 -23.06
C TRP A 174 -33.55 9.07 -23.00
N PRO A 175 -34.54 9.58 -22.25
CA PRO A 175 -34.71 11.02 -22.05
C PRO A 175 -33.46 11.75 -21.54
N VAL A 176 -32.71 11.13 -20.62
CA VAL A 176 -31.47 11.71 -20.10
C VAL A 176 -30.36 11.71 -21.14
N LEU A 177 -30.24 10.65 -21.93
CA LEU A 177 -29.34 10.61 -23.08
C LEU A 177 -29.67 11.74 -24.08
N VAL A 178 -30.95 11.94 -24.40
CA VAL A 178 -31.40 13.01 -25.31
C VAL A 178 -31.02 14.39 -24.75
N VAL A 179 -31.25 14.64 -23.47
CA VAL A 179 -30.85 15.91 -22.81
C VAL A 179 -29.33 16.08 -22.84
N LEU A 180 -28.55 15.04 -22.53
CA LEU A 180 -27.09 15.08 -22.56
C LEU A 180 -26.54 15.32 -23.97
N LEU A 181 -27.16 14.74 -25.00
CA LEU A 181 -26.81 14.98 -26.40
C LEU A 181 -27.12 16.42 -26.83
N LEU A 182 -28.27 16.96 -26.43
CA LEU A 182 -28.62 18.36 -26.70
C LEU A 182 -27.66 19.34 -26.00
N LEU A 183 -27.20 18.99 -24.78
CA LEU A 183 -26.24 19.79 -24.01
C LEU A 183 -24.78 19.53 -24.40
N LEU A 184 -24.49 18.59 -25.31
CA LEU A 184 -23.13 18.23 -25.69
C LEU A 184 -22.27 19.43 -26.13
N PRO A 185 -22.76 20.37 -26.97
CA PRO A 185 -21.96 21.55 -27.34
C PRO A 185 -21.60 22.41 -26.14
N VAL A 186 -22.52 22.55 -25.19
CA VAL A 186 -22.31 23.29 -23.94
C VAL A 186 -21.28 22.58 -23.06
N VAL A 187 -21.40 21.26 -22.91
CA VAL A 187 -20.46 20.46 -22.11
C VAL A 187 -19.05 20.52 -22.70
N VAL A 188 -18.90 20.35 -24.02
CA VAL A 188 -17.59 20.48 -24.68
C VAL A 188 -17.04 21.90 -24.54
N ALA A 189 -17.87 22.94 -24.64
CA ALA A 189 -17.46 24.32 -24.42
C ALA A 189 -16.98 24.57 -22.98
N VAL A 190 -17.66 24.00 -21.98
CA VAL A 190 -17.23 24.02 -20.57
C VAL A 190 -15.90 23.30 -20.41
N ILE A 191 -15.74 22.10 -20.99
CA ILE A 191 -14.48 21.34 -20.91
C ILE A 191 -13.33 22.14 -21.56
N ALA A 192 -13.54 22.70 -22.75
CA ALA A 192 -12.55 23.52 -23.44
C ALA A 192 -12.17 24.77 -22.63
N SER A 193 -13.17 25.52 -22.15
CA SER A 193 -12.97 26.73 -21.35
C SER A 193 -12.23 26.42 -20.05
N SER A 194 -12.59 25.33 -19.39
CA SER A 194 -11.90 24.89 -18.17
C SER A 194 -10.44 24.58 -18.46
N ALA A 195 -10.12 23.92 -19.58
CA ALA A 195 -8.76 23.52 -19.91
C ALA A 195 -7.88 24.76 -20.15
N VAL A 196 -8.43 25.76 -20.86
CA VAL A 196 -7.80 27.08 -21.09
C VAL A 196 -7.53 27.81 -19.78
N LEU A 197 -8.55 27.90 -18.90
CA LEU A 197 -8.46 28.61 -17.63
C LEU A 197 -7.64 27.85 -16.56
N GLY A 198 -7.40 26.55 -16.75
CA GLY A 198 -6.79 25.69 -15.73
C GLY A 198 -7.69 25.47 -14.52
N VAL A 199 -8.99 25.68 -14.65
CA VAL A 199 -9.98 25.46 -13.59
C VAL A 199 -10.39 23.99 -13.58
N MET A 200 -10.62 23.41 -12.41
CA MET A 200 -11.03 22.01 -12.26
C MET A 200 -12.51 21.82 -12.63
N LEU A 201 -12.86 20.62 -13.08
CA LEU A 201 -14.23 20.23 -13.39
C LEU A 201 -14.78 19.31 -12.29
N ILE A 202 -15.98 19.61 -11.81
CA ILE A 202 -16.71 18.75 -10.87
C ILE A 202 -17.96 18.19 -11.57
N PRO A 203 -18.19 16.87 -11.52
CA PRO A 203 -19.45 16.29 -11.98
C PRO A 203 -20.59 16.69 -11.05
N VAL A 204 -21.70 17.15 -11.61
CA VAL A 204 -22.88 17.58 -10.85
C VAL A 204 -23.70 16.35 -10.48
N TRP A 205 -23.83 16.08 -9.17
CA TRP A 205 -24.65 14.99 -8.62
C TRP A 205 -24.38 13.61 -9.25
N GLY A 206 -23.14 13.33 -9.64
CA GLY A 206 -22.76 12.06 -10.27
C GLY A 206 -23.22 11.88 -11.72
N ILE A 207 -23.84 12.89 -12.34
CA ILE A 207 -24.23 12.89 -13.75
C ILE A 207 -23.05 13.43 -14.59
N PRO A 208 -22.87 13.01 -15.86
CA PRO A 208 -21.85 13.55 -16.78
C PRO A 208 -22.11 15.00 -17.23
N LEU A 209 -22.64 15.85 -16.34
CA LEU A 209 -22.72 17.30 -16.47
C LEU A 209 -21.67 17.92 -15.56
N PHE A 210 -20.78 18.72 -16.13
CA PHE A 210 -19.66 19.30 -15.41
C PHE A 210 -19.84 20.79 -15.20
N VAL A 211 -19.44 21.28 -14.03
CA VAL A 211 -19.37 22.71 -13.71
C VAL A 211 -17.95 23.11 -13.36
N PHE A 212 -17.64 24.39 -13.50
CA PHE A 212 -16.39 24.95 -13.02
C PHE A 212 -16.34 24.88 -11.50
N ALA A 213 -15.25 24.33 -11.01
CA ALA A 213 -14.89 24.41 -9.61
C ALA A 213 -14.03 25.66 -9.34
N PHE A 214 -13.33 25.65 -8.22
CA PHE A 214 -12.30 26.62 -7.89
C PHE A 214 -10.98 26.30 -8.63
N PRO A 215 -10.17 27.32 -8.96
CA PRO A 215 -8.80 27.10 -9.41
C PRO A 215 -7.98 26.49 -8.27
N ARG A 216 -7.36 25.32 -8.50
CA ARG A 216 -6.57 24.60 -7.49
C ARG A 216 -5.16 24.36 -8.00
N PRO A 217 -4.12 24.43 -7.14
CA PRO A 217 -2.78 23.98 -7.49
C PRO A 217 -2.80 22.53 -7.99
N LEU A 218 -2.06 22.24 -9.06
CA LEU A 218 -1.92 20.88 -9.60
C LEU A 218 -1.19 19.93 -8.63
N ARG A 219 -0.50 20.49 -7.65
CA ARG A 219 0.37 19.82 -6.69
C ARG A 219 -0.19 20.03 -5.29
N VAL A 220 -0.36 18.95 -4.54
CA VAL A 220 -0.70 19.03 -3.12
C VAL A 220 0.55 18.66 -2.34
N TRP A 221 1.26 19.65 -1.82
CA TRP A 221 2.40 19.38 -0.97
C TRP A 221 1.90 18.92 0.40
N PRO A 222 2.36 17.76 0.89
CA PRO A 222 2.06 17.36 2.25
C PRO A 222 2.74 18.35 3.19
N VAL A 223 2.09 18.65 4.31
CA VAL A 223 2.66 19.53 5.34
C VAL A 223 3.77 18.76 6.07
N ASN A 224 4.98 18.77 5.52
CA ASN A 224 6.32 18.42 6.09
C ASN A 224 6.46 17.26 7.09
N GLN A 225 5.50 16.35 7.23
CA GLN A 225 5.55 15.24 8.18
C GLN A 225 4.97 13.98 7.53
N VAL A 226 5.63 12.84 7.77
CA VAL A 226 5.03 11.51 7.59
C VAL A 226 3.76 11.48 8.43
N ARG A 227 2.59 11.51 7.78
CA ARG A 227 1.33 11.34 8.49
C ARG A 227 1.00 9.86 8.47
N HIS A 228 0.91 9.28 9.66
CA HIS A 228 0.30 7.98 9.86
C HIS A 228 -0.98 8.19 10.67
N SER A 229 -2.06 7.55 10.26
CA SER A 229 -3.18 7.34 11.16
C SER A 229 -2.71 6.36 12.25
N PRO A 230 -2.98 6.59 13.54
CA PRO A 230 -2.57 5.69 14.62
C PRO A 230 -3.35 4.37 14.50
N GLY A 231 -2.83 3.45 13.70
CA GLY A 231 -3.37 2.13 13.47
C GLY A 231 -2.26 1.11 13.26
N PRO A 232 -2.43 -0.15 13.71
CA PRO A 232 -1.42 -1.20 13.63
C PRO A 232 -0.98 -1.50 12.19
N ASP A 233 -1.86 -1.23 11.23
CA ASP A 233 -1.68 -1.52 9.80
C ASP A 233 -0.80 -0.47 9.09
N SER A 234 -0.77 0.76 9.61
CA SER A 234 -0.02 1.87 9.02
C SER A 234 1.48 1.59 8.93
N VAL A 235 2.02 0.91 9.95
CA VAL A 235 3.45 0.61 10.08
C VAL A 235 3.93 -0.37 9.01
N LEU A 236 3.02 -1.20 8.46
CA LEU A 236 3.35 -2.19 7.43
C LEU A 236 3.79 -1.53 6.11
N PHE A 237 3.37 -0.29 5.85
CA PHE A 237 3.77 0.47 4.66
C PHE A 237 5.21 1.02 4.75
N GLU A 238 5.79 1.14 5.95
CA GLU A 238 7.09 1.78 6.15
C GLU A 238 8.25 1.00 5.48
N PRO A 239 8.41 -0.33 5.70
CA PRO A 239 9.41 -1.11 4.97
C PRO A 239 9.13 -1.16 3.47
N PHE A 240 7.87 -1.28 3.07
CA PHE A 240 7.47 -1.34 1.68
C PHE A 240 7.82 -0.04 0.92
N PHE A 241 7.51 1.14 1.45
CA PHE A 241 7.83 2.43 0.80
C PHE A 241 9.34 2.65 0.68
N ARG A 242 10.12 2.16 1.65
CA ARG A 242 11.58 2.17 1.58
C ARG A 242 12.09 1.37 0.38
N ASN A 243 11.55 0.17 0.15
CA ASN A 243 11.94 -0.69 -0.96
C ASN A 243 11.41 -0.16 -2.31
N LEU A 244 10.17 0.32 -2.32
CA LEU A 244 9.51 0.87 -3.50
C LEU A 244 10.26 2.08 -4.09
N ARG A 245 10.97 2.85 -3.26
CA ARG A 245 11.80 3.98 -3.69
C ARG A 245 12.74 3.63 -4.83
N ALA A 246 13.50 2.54 -4.70
CA ALA A 246 14.49 2.15 -5.71
C ALA A 246 13.79 1.79 -7.03
N THR A 247 12.74 0.98 -6.93
CA THR A 247 11.90 0.57 -8.06
C THR A 247 11.26 1.76 -8.78
N LEU A 248 10.73 2.75 -8.05
CA LEU A 248 10.17 3.96 -8.65
C LEU A 248 11.24 4.82 -9.33
N SER A 249 12.44 4.90 -8.76
CA SER A 249 13.62 5.52 -9.41
C SER A 249 13.89 4.89 -10.76
N ASP A 250 13.94 3.56 -10.80
CA ASP A 250 14.21 2.82 -12.03
C ASP A 250 13.10 3.02 -13.06
N LEU A 251 11.82 2.92 -12.65
CA LEU A 251 10.69 3.10 -13.55
C LEU A 251 10.60 4.52 -14.13
N LEU A 252 10.87 5.55 -13.32
CA LEU A 252 10.92 6.94 -13.78
C LEU A 252 12.16 7.20 -14.65
N GLY A 253 13.31 6.64 -14.26
CA GLY A 253 14.58 6.75 -14.97
C GLY A 253 14.55 6.07 -16.34
N GLN A 254 13.79 5.00 -16.49
CA GLN A 254 13.57 4.30 -17.76
C GLN A 254 12.45 4.90 -18.62
N GLY A 255 11.70 5.88 -18.08
CA GLY A 255 10.57 6.50 -18.79
C GLY A 255 9.31 5.63 -18.87
N CYS A 256 9.21 4.58 -18.05
CA CYS A 256 8.00 3.75 -17.94
C CYS A 256 6.87 4.54 -17.28
N LEU A 257 7.20 5.37 -16.27
CA LEU A 257 6.26 6.31 -15.65
C LEU A 257 6.44 7.71 -16.27
N SER A 258 5.34 8.46 -16.35
CA SER A 258 5.36 9.84 -16.83
C SER A 258 6.09 10.73 -15.83
N SER A 259 6.98 11.59 -16.34
CA SER A 259 7.65 12.63 -15.54
C SER A 259 6.80 13.88 -15.33
N THR A 260 5.50 13.86 -15.65
CA THR A 260 4.63 15.05 -15.56
C THR A 260 4.03 15.24 -14.15
N PRO A 261 4.32 16.37 -13.44
CA PRO A 261 3.80 16.65 -12.12
C PRO A 261 2.28 16.63 -12.08
N GLY A 262 1.76 16.06 -11.00
CA GLY A 262 0.34 15.82 -10.82
C GLY A 262 -0.19 14.63 -11.64
N SER A 263 0.70 13.69 -12.01
CA SER A 263 0.32 12.34 -12.42
C SER A 263 0.06 11.49 -11.20
N PHE A 264 -0.92 10.59 -11.29
CA PHE A 264 -1.31 9.67 -10.24
C PHE A 264 -1.13 8.23 -10.71
N TYR A 265 -0.55 7.40 -9.86
CA TYR A 265 -0.37 5.97 -10.09
C TYR A 265 -1.02 5.19 -8.97
N LEU A 266 -1.67 4.09 -9.33
CA LEU A 266 -2.22 3.11 -8.42
C LEU A 266 -1.32 1.87 -8.43
N LEU A 267 -0.84 1.50 -7.25
CA LEU A 267 -0.11 0.27 -7.00
C LEU A 267 -0.98 -0.66 -6.16
N ARG A 268 -1.04 -1.93 -6.57
CA ARG A 268 -1.96 -2.92 -6.01
C ARG A 268 -1.29 -4.27 -5.81
N HIS A 269 -1.49 -4.85 -4.63
CA HIS A 269 -1.17 -6.25 -4.33
C HIS A 269 -2.07 -6.78 -3.20
N ASP A 270 -2.92 -7.78 -3.47
CA ASP A 270 -3.76 -8.52 -2.51
C ASP A 270 -4.63 -7.71 -1.54
N GLN A 271 -4.15 -7.23 -0.40
CA GLN A 271 -4.90 -6.29 0.47
C GLN A 271 -4.35 -4.86 0.41
N TYR A 272 -3.14 -4.70 -0.10
CA TYR A 272 -2.48 -3.43 -0.19
C TYR A 272 -2.95 -2.63 -1.39
N MET A 273 -3.11 -1.34 -1.14
CA MET A 273 -3.38 -0.35 -2.15
C MET A 273 -2.62 0.93 -1.83
N VAL A 274 -1.91 1.44 -2.83
CA VAL A 274 -1.02 2.59 -2.68
C VAL A 274 -1.23 3.55 -3.85
N ILE A 275 -1.45 4.82 -3.54
CA ILE A 275 -1.49 5.90 -4.52
C ILE A 275 -0.16 6.63 -4.49
N ALA A 276 0.48 6.73 -5.66
CA ALA A 276 1.69 7.52 -5.85
C ALA A 276 1.37 8.76 -6.69
N GLU A 277 1.55 9.95 -6.12
CA GLU A 277 1.39 11.25 -6.78
C GLU A 277 2.77 11.85 -7.09
N LEU A 278 3.05 12.14 -8.36
CA LEU A 278 4.29 12.82 -8.74
C LEU A 278 4.18 14.32 -8.42
N LEU A 279 4.85 14.78 -7.36
CA LEU A 279 4.79 16.18 -6.92
C LEU A 279 5.65 17.08 -7.81
N GLU A 280 6.90 16.68 -8.00
CA GLU A 280 7.88 17.42 -8.78
C GLU A 280 8.75 16.47 -9.59
N SER A 281 9.18 16.94 -10.75
CA SER A 281 10.21 16.28 -11.54
C SER A 281 11.19 17.32 -12.05
N GLY A 282 12.48 16.97 -11.98
CA GLY A 282 13.62 17.72 -12.46
C GLY A 282 14.59 16.77 -13.17
N LEU A 283 15.67 17.34 -13.71
CA LEU A 283 16.56 16.67 -14.67
C LEU A 283 17.08 15.30 -14.23
N MET A 284 17.33 15.09 -12.94
CA MET A 284 17.79 13.81 -12.36
C MET A 284 17.09 13.49 -11.03
N GLN A 285 15.97 14.14 -10.73
CA GLN A 285 15.30 13.97 -9.44
C GLN A 285 13.80 14.10 -9.61
N SER A 286 13.05 13.20 -9.00
CA SER A 286 11.59 13.29 -8.91
C SER A 286 11.17 13.11 -7.45
N MET A 287 10.20 13.89 -7.02
CA MET A 287 9.58 13.75 -5.70
C MET A 287 8.21 13.14 -5.86
N VAL A 288 8.00 12.00 -5.21
CA VAL A 288 6.77 11.22 -5.27
C VAL A 288 6.18 11.15 -3.88
N LEU A 289 4.91 11.54 -3.76
CA LEU A 289 4.10 11.35 -2.56
C LEU A 289 3.45 9.98 -2.64
N LEU A 290 3.78 9.12 -1.69
CA LEU A 290 3.19 7.80 -1.53
C LEU A 290 2.12 7.84 -0.45
N LYS A 291 0.97 7.23 -0.72
CA LYS A 291 -0.17 7.14 0.18
C LYS A 291 -0.65 5.71 0.27
N GLY A 292 -0.48 5.08 1.43
CA GLY A 292 -1.03 3.77 1.75
C GLY A 292 -2.47 3.93 2.20
N LEU A 293 -3.36 3.10 1.63
CA LEU A 293 -4.78 3.07 1.98
C LEU A 293 -5.06 1.98 3.02
N GLU A 294 -6.29 1.88 3.53
CA GLU A 294 -6.65 0.86 4.51
C GLU A 294 -6.55 -0.56 3.93
N LEU A 295 -6.01 -1.47 4.73
CA LEU A 295 -5.97 -2.90 4.41
C LEU A 295 -7.35 -3.55 4.55
N GLN A 296 -8.11 -3.12 5.55
CA GLN A 296 -9.49 -3.56 5.77
C GLN A 296 -10.45 -2.57 5.14
N MET A 297 -10.91 -2.94 3.95
CA MET A 297 -11.80 -2.14 3.12
C MET A 297 -13.27 -2.46 3.41
N THR A 298 -14.15 -1.45 3.30
CA THR A 298 -15.60 -1.68 3.26
C THR A 298 -16.00 -2.42 1.98
N SER A 299 -17.19 -3.03 1.96
CA SER A 299 -17.68 -3.80 0.79
C SER A 299 -17.65 -3.02 -0.53
N CYS A 300 -17.89 -1.70 -0.50
CA CYS A 300 -17.82 -0.85 -1.69
C CYS A 300 -16.38 -0.63 -2.19
N HIS A 301 -15.42 -0.52 -1.28
CA HIS A 301 -14.00 -0.46 -1.62
C HIS A 301 -13.52 -1.80 -2.19
N THR A 302 -13.99 -2.93 -1.63
CA THR A 302 -13.68 -4.28 -2.13
C THR A 302 -14.16 -4.46 -3.57
N ALA A 303 -15.33 -3.93 -3.95
CA ALA A 303 -15.82 -3.99 -5.33
C ALA A 303 -14.91 -3.23 -6.31
N GLU A 304 -14.48 -2.01 -5.96
CA GLU A 304 -13.54 -1.25 -6.78
C GLU A 304 -12.16 -1.93 -6.84
N ALA A 305 -11.68 -2.51 -5.73
CA ALA A 305 -10.41 -3.24 -5.68
C ALA A 305 -10.44 -4.52 -6.54
N SER A 306 -11.52 -5.31 -6.46
CA SER A 306 -11.72 -6.49 -7.30
C SER A 306 -11.71 -6.12 -8.79
N ARG A 307 -12.30 -4.97 -9.14
CA ARG A 307 -12.27 -4.50 -10.53
C ARG A 307 -10.85 -4.14 -10.99
N VAL A 308 -10.03 -3.55 -10.11
CA VAL A 308 -8.61 -3.28 -10.40
C VAL A 308 -7.84 -4.58 -10.61
N ASP A 309 -8.09 -5.59 -9.79
CA ASP A 309 -7.45 -6.89 -9.91
C ASP A 309 -7.79 -7.56 -11.25
N GLU A 310 -9.06 -7.58 -11.65
CA GLU A 310 -9.50 -8.05 -12.97
C GLU A 310 -8.77 -7.34 -14.12
N ILE A 311 -8.66 -6.00 -14.04
CA ILE A 311 -7.99 -5.20 -15.07
C ILE A 311 -6.50 -5.55 -15.16
N PHE A 312 -5.84 -5.77 -14.02
CA PHE A 312 -4.42 -6.12 -14.00
C PHE A 312 -4.18 -7.56 -14.44
N ASP A 313 -5.01 -8.51 -14.03
CA ASP A 313 -4.91 -9.92 -14.44
C ASP A 313 -5.09 -10.05 -15.96
N ASP A 314 -6.08 -9.36 -16.54
CA ASP A 314 -6.29 -9.36 -17.98
C ASP A 314 -5.15 -8.66 -18.74
N ALA A 315 -4.71 -7.50 -18.27
CA ALA A 315 -3.70 -6.70 -18.96
C ALA A 315 -2.29 -7.31 -18.89
N PHE A 316 -1.95 -7.97 -17.78
CA PHE A 316 -0.63 -8.57 -17.58
C PHE A 316 -0.60 -10.07 -17.85
N GLY A 317 -1.76 -10.75 -17.88
CA GLY A 317 -1.90 -12.14 -18.28
C GLY A 317 -2.14 -12.36 -19.78
N GLY A 318 -2.68 -11.36 -20.48
CA GLY A 318 -2.99 -11.43 -21.91
C GLY A 318 -1.82 -11.12 -22.86
N GLU A 319 -2.00 -11.45 -24.14
CA GLU A 319 -1.05 -11.09 -25.23
C GLU A 319 -1.41 -9.77 -25.93
N ALA A 320 -2.47 -9.08 -25.50
CA ALA A 320 -2.97 -7.88 -26.16
C ALA A 320 -1.99 -6.70 -26.00
N CYS A 321 -1.60 -6.08 -27.12
CA CYS A 321 -0.74 -4.90 -27.15
C CYS A 321 -1.50 -3.57 -27.00
N TYR A 322 -2.80 -3.60 -26.71
CA TYR A 322 -3.66 -2.42 -26.58
C TYR A 322 -4.45 -2.45 -25.28
N ASN A 323 -4.81 -1.28 -24.76
CA ASN A 323 -5.61 -1.19 -23.54
C ASN A 323 -7.09 -1.48 -23.85
N GLU A 324 -7.56 -2.68 -23.49
CA GLU A 324 -8.98 -3.07 -23.58
C GLU A 324 -9.87 -2.21 -22.68
N TYR A 325 -9.29 -1.68 -21.60
CA TYR A 325 -9.93 -0.84 -20.59
C TYR A 325 -9.81 0.66 -20.87
N TRP A 326 -9.82 1.08 -22.14
CA TRP A 326 -9.75 2.50 -22.52
C TRP A 326 -10.92 3.35 -21.98
N GLN A 327 -12.02 2.71 -21.59
CA GLN A 327 -13.21 3.33 -20.98
C GLN A 327 -13.15 3.38 -19.45
N HIS A 328 -11.98 3.12 -18.88
CA HIS A 328 -11.71 3.12 -17.45
C HIS A 328 -10.80 4.29 -17.08
N CYS A 329 -10.88 4.80 -15.85
CA CYS A 329 -9.97 5.85 -15.37
C CYS A 329 -8.54 5.35 -15.12
N LEU A 330 -8.36 4.04 -14.98
CA LEU A 330 -7.09 3.35 -14.76
C LEU A 330 -6.58 2.76 -16.07
N THR A 331 -5.32 3.04 -16.39
CA THR A 331 -4.60 2.43 -17.51
C THR A 331 -3.45 1.58 -16.96
N PRO A 332 -3.45 0.25 -17.14
CA PRO A 332 -2.33 -0.60 -16.75
C PRO A 332 -1.03 -0.19 -17.42
N ILE A 333 0.08 -0.20 -16.68
CA ILE A 333 1.41 0.18 -17.18
C ILE A 333 2.37 -1.00 -17.10
N THR A 334 2.60 -1.53 -15.90
CA THR A 334 3.63 -2.54 -15.65
C THR A 334 3.41 -3.28 -14.33
N GLN A 335 4.20 -4.33 -14.10
CA GLN A 335 4.29 -5.04 -12.82
C GLN A 335 5.69 -4.89 -12.25
N VAL A 336 5.79 -4.79 -10.93
CA VAL A 336 7.06 -4.70 -10.22
C VAL A 336 7.11 -5.60 -9.01
N ASP A 337 8.27 -6.20 -8.76
CA ASP A 337 8.50 -7.00 -7.58
C ASP A 337 9.13 -6.12 -6.48
N VAL A 338 8.47 -6.08 -5.33
CA VAL A 338 8.92 -5.29 -4.17
C VAL A 338 8.66 -6.10 -2.91
N ASP A 339 9.65 -6.15 -2.04
CA ASP A 339 9.52 -6.84 -0.76
C ASP A 339 8.56 -6.08 0.15
N CYS A 340 7.57 -6.81 0.67
CA CYS A 340 6.58 -6.32 1.63
C CYS A 340 6.11 -7.43 2.57
N TYR A 341 5.28 -7.07 3.55
CA TYR A 341 4.62 -8.04 4.41
C TYR A 341 3.37 -8.60 3.73
N LEU A 342 3.32 -9.90 3.48
CA LEU A 342 2.12 -10.61 3.07
C LEU A 342 1.22 -10.82 4.28
N VAL A 343 -0.06 -10.42 4.18
CA VAL A 343 -1.01 -10.42 5.30
C VAL A 343 -1.92 -11.64 5.19
N SER A 344 -2.08 -12.38 6.28
CA SER A 344 -3.02 -13.49 6.39
C SER A 344 -3.91 -13.31 7.62
N ASP A 345 -5.20 -13.09 7.40
CA ASP A 345 -6.19 -12.88 8.46
C ASP A 345 -7.15 -14.05 8.57
N VAL A 346 -7.26 -14.65 9.76
CA VAL A 346 -8.13 -15.80 10.02
C VAL A 346 -9.00 -15.55 11.25
N LYS A 347 -10.30 -15.81 11.13
CA LYS A 347 -11.26 -15.75 12.23
C LYS A 347 -11.06 -16.96 13.15
N LEU A 348 -10.94 -16.72 14.45
CA LEU A 348 -10.62 -17.75 15.45
C LEU A 348 -11.85 -18.37 16.13
N THR A 349 -13.02 -17.75 16.01
CA THR A 349 -14.29 -18.29 16.54
C THR A 349 -14.58 -19.65 15.89
N GLY A 350 -14.96 -20.65 16.68
CA GLY A 350 -15.14 -22.02 16.21
C GLY A 350 -13.84 -22.82 15.95
N ILE A 351 -12.68 -22.16 15.84
CA ILE A 351 -11.37 -22.85 15.73
C ILE A 351 -10.88 -23.26 17.12
N TYR A 352 -10.73 -22.28 18.02
CA TYR A 352 -10.22 -22.53 19.37
C TYR A 352 -11.29 -22.97 20.36
N GLU A 353 -12.57 -22.85 20.00
CA GLU A 353 -13.69 -23.22 20.87
C GLU A 353 -14.00 -24.73 20.82
N HIS A 354 -13.29 -25.49 19.96
CA HIS A 354 -13.46 -26.93 19.90
C HIS A 354 -12.93 -27.59 21.19
N PRO A 355 -13.69 -28.49 21.85
CA PRO A 355 -13.29 -29.09 23.14
C PRO A 355 -11.91 -29.74 23.12
N GLU A 356 -11.53 -30.35 21.99
CA GLU A 356 -10.21 -30.97 21.80
C GLU A 356 -9.06 -29.95 21.83
N GLN A 357 -9.27 -28.75 21.26
CA GLN A 357 -8.25 -27.70 21.25
C GLN A 357 -8.07 -27.11 22.65
N LEU A 358 -9.16 -26.88 23.37
CA LEU A 358 -9.11 -26.42 24.76
C LEU A 358 -8.45 -27.44 25.68
N ALA A 359 -8.68 -28.74 25.46
CA ALA A 359 -8.01 -29.82 26.20
C ALA A 359 -6.49 -29.87 25.92
N ALA A 360 -6.05 -29.51 24.71
CA ALA A 360 -4.64 -29.50 24.34
C ALA A 360 -3.85 -28.30 24.89
N VAL A 361 -4.52 -27.17 25.21
CA VAL A 361 -3.90 -25.92 25.70
C VAL A 361 -2.89 -26.19 26.81
N GLN A 362 -3.30 -26.90 27.86
CA GLN A 362 -2.46 -27.11 29.03
C GLN A 362 -1.21 -27.92 28.68
N GLY A 363 -1.37 -29.01 27.93
CA GLY A 363 -0.26 -29.88 27.53
C GLY A 363 0.76 -29.16 26.66
N ILE A 364 0.30 -28.35 25.71
CA ILE A 364 1.16 -27.53 24.85
C ILE A 364 1.85 -26.44 25.67
N PHE A 365 1.11 -25.73 26.52
CA PHE A 365 1.65 -24.67 27.39
C PHE A 365 2.78 -25.16 28.29
N LEU A 366 2.60 -26.30 28.96
CA LEU A 366 3.63 -26.86 29.83
C LEU A 366 4.89 -27.22 29.04
N ARG A 367 4.76 -27.77 27.82
CA ARG A 367 5.90 -28.08 26.96
C ARG A 367 6.64 -26.82 26.51
N CYS A 368 5.91 -25.78 26.08
CA CYS A 368 6.48 -24.47 25.74
C CYS A 368 7.21 -23.83 26.94
N LEU A 369 6.58 -23.82 28.12
CA LEU A 369 7.15 -23.22 29.32
C LEU A 369 8.43 -23.92 29.76
N VAL A 370 8.45 -25.26 29.77
CA VAL A 370 9.66 -26.05 30.08
C VAL A 370 10.80 -25.71 29.12
N TRP A 371 10.52 -25.63 27.81
CA TRP A 371 11.52 -25.32 26.80
C TRP A 371 12.10 -23.91 26.97
N ILE A 372 11.22 -22.92 27.18
CA ILE A 372 11.59 -21.52 27.38
C ILE A 372 12.44 -21.36 28.64
N LEU A 373 11.99 -21.91 29.78
CA LEU A 373 12.71 -21.80 31.06
C LEU A 373 14.07 -22.46 31.00
N LYS A 374 14.20 -23.60 30.31
CA LYS A 374 15.49 -24.27 30.13
C LYS A 374 16.49 -23.42 29.36
N ARG A 375 16.03 -22.70 28.33
CA ARG A 375 16.86 -21.78 27.55
C ARG A 375 17.20 -20.51 28.34
N GLY A 376 16.24 -19.98 29.09
CA GLY A 376 16.40 -18.83 29.99
C GLY A 376 17.28 -19.09 31.22
N ALA A 377 17.30 -20.30 31.76
CA ALA A 377 18.14 -20.70 32.89
C ALA A 377 19.65 -20.58 32.61
N ARG A 378 20.05 -20.54 31.32
CA ARG A 378 21.42 -20.21 30.90
C ARG A 378 21.83 -18.76 31.23
N GLN A 379 20.86 -17.88 31.49
CA GLN A 379 21.06 -16.46 31.79
C GLN A 379 20.96 -16.13 33.30
N GLY A 380 20.70 -17.12 34.16
CA GLY A 380 20.67 -17.00 35.63
C GLY A 380 19.50 -17.76 36.28
N PRO A 381 19.58 -18.12 37.58
CA PRO A 381 18.51 -18.84 38.27
C PRO A 381 17.29 -17.93 38.48
N MET A 382 16.20 -18.23 37.77
CA MET A 382 14.87 -17.71 38.05
C MET A 382 14.18 -18.67 39.02
N SER A 383 14.50 -18.60 40.31
CA SER A 383 13.81 -19.39 41.34
C SER A 383 12.59 -18.65 41.86
N VAL A 384 11.52 -19.41 42.10
CA VAL A 384 10.34 -18.96 42.83
C VAL A 384 10.43 -19.56 44.21
N ASP A 385 10.49 -18.73 45.25
CA ASP A 385 10.39 -19.21 46.62
C ASP A 385 8.94 -19.67 46.86
N LEU A 386 8.77 -20.99 46.94
CA LEU A 386 7.49 -21.62 47.21
C LEU A 386 7.29 -21.71 48.73
N GLU A 387 6.24 -21.05 49.26
CA GLU A 387 5.84 -21.18 50.67
C GLU A 387 5.22 -22.57 50.90
N ASP A 388 5.67 -23.30 51.93
CA ASP A 388 5.23 -24.67 52.24
C ASP A 388 3.96 -24.70 53.13
N ASP A 389 2.79 -24.50 52.53
CA ASP A 389 1.49 -24.70 53.19
C ASP A 389 0.93 -26.13 52.95
N GLU A 390 0.23 -26.75 53.91
CA GLU A 390 -0.30 -28.13 53.78
C GLU A 390 -1.34 -28.30 52.66
N ALA A 391 -2.15 -27.27 52.37
CA ALA A 391 -3.07 -27.26 51.23
C ALA A 391 -2.32 -27.27 49.88
N ASP A 392 -1.08 -26.77 49.91
CA ASP A 392 -0.19 -26.66 48.76
C ASP A 392 0.39 -28.02 48.35
N ILE A 393 0.56 -28.94 49.30
CA ILE A 393 1.16 -30.27 49.06
C ILE A 393 0.26 -31.14 48.14
N ASN A 394 -1.06 -31.16 48.37
CA ASN A 394 -1.99 -31.97 47.57
C ASN A 394 -2.14 -31.40 46.14
N LEU A 395 -2.16 -30.07 45.99
CA LEU A 395 -2.19 -29.40 44.69
C LEU A 395 -0.87 -29.60 43.93
N ARG A 396 0.28 -29.56 44.63
CA ARG A 396 1.59 -29.88 44.06
C ARG A 396 1.66 -31.32 43.55
N GLN A 397 1.13 -32.29 44.29
CA GLN A 397 1.07 -33.70 43.83
C GLN A 397 0.18 -33.88 42.58
N ALA A 398 -0.95 -33.15 42.50
CA ALA A 398 -1.79 -33.18 41.31
C ALA A 398 -1.13 -32.49 40.09
N ALA A 399 -0.45 -31.37 40.31
CA ALA A 399 0.32 -30.66 39.30
C ALA A 399 1.50 -31.49 38.77
N GLU A 400 2.15 -32.27 39.65
CA GLU A 400 3.25 -33.18 39.30
C GLU A 400 2.82 -34.27 38.31
N GLN A 401 1.62 -34.84 38.48
CA GLN A 401 1.07 -35.84 37.56
C GLN A 401 0.83 -35.28 36.16
N GLN A 402 0.64 -33.96 36.04
CA GLN A 402 0.35 -33.28 34.79
C GLN A 402 1.62 -32.73 34.11
N PHE A 403 2.78 -32.80 34.77
CA PHE A 403 4.05 -32.33 34.23
C PHE A 403 4.52 -33.19 33.05
N PRO A 404 5.01 -32.60 31.94
CA PRO A 404 5.40 -33.34 30.74
C PRO A 404 6.79 -33.99 30.89
N TRP A 405 6.90 -35.04 31.72
CA TRP A 405 8.16 -35.70 32.07
C TRP A 405 8.95 -36.23 30.88
N LYS A 406 8.28 -36.90 29.93
CA LYS A 406 8.93 -37.41 28.70
C LYS A 406 9.58 -36.29 27.89
N TRP A 407 8.89 -35.16 27.75
CA TRP A 407 9.41 -33.96 27.06
C TRP A 407 10.60 -33.36 27.80
N TYR A 408 10.49 -33.21 29.12
CA TYR A 408 11.59 -32.72 29.94
C TYR A 408 12.85 -33.56 29.76
N GLN A 409 12.74 -34.90 29.88
CA GLN A 409 13.85 -35.83 29.70
C GLN A 409 14.48 -35.72 28.31
N SER A 410 13.67 -35.65 27.25
CA SER A 410 14.18 -35.53 25.88
C SER A 410 15.00 -34.26 25.64
N LEU A 411 14.69 -33.16 26.33
CA LEU A 411 15.45 -31.92 26.21
C LEU A 411 16.85 -32.03 26.82
N HIS A 412 17.09 -32.95 27.76
CA HIS A 412 18.38 -33.06 28.48
C HIS A 412 19.45 -33.86 27.73
N GLY A 413 19.07 -34.68 26.74
CA GLY A 413 19.99 -35.54 25.99
C GLY A 413 20.75 -36.55 26.88
N GLU A 414 21.34 -37.58 26.27
CA GLU A 414 22.04 -38.68 26.97
C GLU A 414 23.27 -38.25 27.83
N ASN A 415 23.64 -36.97 27.88
CA ASN A 415 24.84 -36.47 28.56
C ASN A 415 24.59 -35.62 29.82
N GLY A 416 23.36 -35.57 30.33
CA GLY A 416 23.08 -35.09 31.69
C GLY A 416 23.18 -36.23 32.69
N ALA A 417 24.27 -36.31 33.46
CA ALA A 417 24.48 -37.31 34.49
C ALA A 417 23.26 -37.50 35.41
N SER A 418 22.96 -38.78 35.69
CA SER A 418 21.96 -39.33 36.62
C SER A 418 20.48 -39.14 36.29
N PHE A 419 19.99 -39.86 35.27
CA PHE A 419 18.64 -40.41 35.32
C PHE A 419 18.69 -41.84 34.76
N GLN A 420 19.00 -42.83 35.62
CA GLN A 420 18.81 -44.22 35.27
C GLN A 420 17.31 -44.44 35.09
N ALA A 421 16.87 -44.59 33.84
CA ALA A 421 15.55 -45.10 33.53
C ALA A 421 15.44 -46.53 34.10
N SER A 422 14.84 -46.66 35.28
CA SER A 422 14.27 -47.93 35.71
C SER A 422 12.97 -48.14 34.95
N ASP A 423 12.83 -49.29 34.29
CA ASP A 423 11.67 -49.75 33.50
C ASP A 423 10.32 -49.85 34.26
N SER A 424 10.16 -49.16 35.39
CA SER A 424 8.91 -49.06 36.13
C SER A 424 8.14 -47.80 35.73
N ALA A 425 6.94 -48.00 35.18
CA ALA A 425 6.02 -46.98 34.68
C ALA A 425 5.39 -46.05 35.74
N ALA A 426 6.17 -45.54 36.70
CA ALA A 426 5.72 -44.55 37.68
C ALA A 426 6.53 -43.24 37.54
N PRO A 427 5.88 -42.05 37.54
CA PRO A 427 6.59 -40.78 37.62
C PRO A 427 7.40 -40.73 38.93
N PRO A 428 8.65 -40.25 38.91
CA PRO A 428 9.47 -40.11 40.11
C PRO A 428 8.79 -39.14 41.09
N SER A 429 8.80 -39.45 42.39
CA SER A 429 8.13 -38.63 43.41
C SER A 429 8.98 -37.43 43.89
N LEU A 430 8.39 -36.23 43.84
CA LEU A 430 8.61 -34.90 44.47
C LEU A 430 9.87 -34.58 45.33
N ARG A 431 10.58 -35.54 45.95
CA ARG A 431 11.69 -35.26 46.87
C ARG A 431 13.09 -35.24 46.24
N ASP A 432 13.25 -35.77 45.03
CA ASP A 432 14.58 -35.95 44.43
C ASP A 432 14.97 -34.88 43.39
N PHE A 433 14.11 -33.91 43.07
CA PHE A 433 14.41 -32.83 42.11
C PHE A 433 14.34 -31.45 42.74
N SER A 434 15.51 -30.93 43.12
CA SER A 434 15.78 -29.53 43.44
C SER A 434 15.94 -28.65 42.18
N ASP A 435 15.50 -29.14 41.02
CA ASP A 435 15.66 -28.41 39.77
C ASP A 435 14.74 -27.16 39.77
N PRO A 436 15.31 -25.95 39.65
CA PRO A 436 14.54 -24.71 39.71
C PRO A 436 13.52 -24.61 38.57
N ILE A 437 13.73 -25.26 37.44
CA ILE A 437 12.79 -25.25 36.30
C ILE A 437 11.52 -26.02 36.68
N VAL A 438 11.67 -27.22 37.26
CA VAL A 438 10.53 -28.05 37.66
C VAL A 438 9.70 -27.34 38.72
N GLN A 439 10.35 -26.77 39.75
CA GLN A 439 9.68 -26.00 40.79
C GLN A 439 8.91 -24.81 40.23
N THR A 440 9.52 -24.07 39.29
CA THR A 440 8.88 -22.92 38.64
C THR A 440 7.68 -23.32 37.80
N VAL A 441 7.76 -24.42 37.03
CA VAL A 441 6.63 -24.91 36.22
C VAL A 441 5.48 -25.40 37.11
N LEU A 442 5.78 -26.11 38.20
CA LEU A 442 4.76 -26.56 39.15
C LEU A 442 4.08 -25.38 39.86
N ALA A 443 4.85 -24.35 40.24
CA ALA A 443 4.32 -23.09 40.77
C ALA A 443 3.36 -22.41 39.77
N CYS A 444 3.77 -22.32 38.50
CA CYS A 444 2.92 -21.81 37.43
C CYS A 444 1.63 -22.61 37.29
N LEU A 445 1.74 -23.94 37.25
CA LEU A 445 0.60 -24.80 37.03
C LEU A 445 -0.43 -24.68 38.16
N ARG A 446 0.01 -24.68 39.42
CA ARG A 446 -0.85 -24.53 40.59
C ARG A 446 -1.72 -23.26 40.51
N ASP A 447 -1.10 -22.11 40.31
CA ASP A 447 -1.82 -20.84 40.33
C ASP A 447 -2.65 -20.61 39.07
N LEU A 448 -2.21 -21.13 37.92
CA LEU A 448 -2.95 -21.02 36.67
C LEU A 448 -4.17 -21.96 36.62
N GLN A 449 -4.11 -23.13 37.27
CA GLN A 449 -5.26 -24.05 37.39
C GLN A 449 -6.46 -23.36 38.06
N GLY A 450 -6.23 -22.71 39.22
CA GLY A 450 -7.26 -21.93 39.92
C GLY A 450 -7.72 -20.67 39.17
N ALA A 451 -6.92 -20.19 38.22
CA ALA A 451 -7.22 -19.00 37.43
C ALA A 451 -7.89 -19.28 36.07
N GLY A 452 -8.13 -20.55 35.71
CA GLY A 452 -8.86 -20.93 34.49
C GLY A 452 -8.14 -21.85 33.50
N LEU A 453 -6.91 -22.31 33.79
CA LEU A 453 -6.16 -23.21 32.89
C LEU A 453 -6.81 -24.60 32.72
N GLU A 454 -7.58 -25.09 33.69
CA GLU A 454 -8.30 -26.37 33.58
C GLU A 454 -9.45 -26.34 32.56
N ARG A 455 -10.04 -25.15 32.37
CA ARG A 455 -11.13 -24.89 31.42
C ARG A 455 -10.88 -23.57 30.72
N PRO A 456 -9.86 -23.52 29.85
CA PRO A 456 -9.45 -22.28 29.23
C PRO A 456 -10.59 -21.77 28.34
N THR A 457 -10.86 -20.48 28.42
CA THR A 457 -11.77 -19.79 27.50
C THR A 457 -10.95 -18.90 26.56
N MET A 458 -11.48 -18.58 25.39
CA MET A 458 -10.78 -17.70 24.45
C MET A 458 -10.48 -16.31 25.03
N THR A 459 -11.40 -15.76 25.82
CA THR A 459 -11.18 -14.50 26.53
C THR A 459 -10.01 -14.58 27.51
N TRP A 460 -9.90 -15.71 28.24
CA TRP A 460 -8.80 -15.95 29.17
C TRP A 460 -7.46 -16.08 28.43
N LEU A 461 -7.43 -16.88 27.36
CA LEU A 461 -6.24 -17.07 26.53
C LEU A 461 -5.77 -15.76 25.88
N PHE A 462 -6.71 -14.98 25.34
CA PHE A 462 -6.42 -13.67 24.76
C PHE A 462 -5.86 -12.69 25.81
N GLY A 463 -6.40 -12.72 27.03
CA GLY A 463 -5.85 -11.93 28.15
C GLY A 463 -4.39 -12.26 28.46
N TRP A 464 -4.03 -13.54 28.47
CA TRP A 464 -2.62 -13.98 28.64
C TRP A 464 -1.73 -13.62 27.45
N PHE A 465 -2.23 -13.77 26.22
CA PHE A 465 -1.52 -13.35 25.00
C PHE A 465 -1.10 -11.87 25.06
N ASN A 466 -2.01 -11.03 25.57
CA ASN A 466 -1.82 -9.58 25.71
C ASN A 466 -0.96 -9.15 26.91
N GLY A 467 -0.34 -10.08 27.63
CA GLY A 467 0.56 -9.78 28.75
C GLY A 467 0.02 -10.15 30.14
N GLY A 468 -1.15 -10.80 30.20
CA GLY A 468 -1.71 -11.38 31.42
C GLY A 468 -2.21 -10.32 32.41
N GLN A 469 -3.54 -10.17 32.49
CA GLN A 469 -4.18 -9.53 33.64
C GLN A 469 -4.38 -10.58 34.75
N ALA A 470 -3.28 -11.02 35.34
CA ALA A 470 -3.35 -11.79 36.57
C ALA A 470 -3.84 -10.85 37.70
N SER A 471 -4.66 -11.33 38.64
CA SER A 471 -5.13 -10.51 39.77
C SER A 471 -3.94 -9.93 40.55
N GLU A 472 -4.13 -8.80 41.26
CA GLU A 472 -3.10 -8.23 42.15
C GLU A 472 -2.57 -9.24 43.19
N SER A 473 -3.35 -10.27 43.50
CA SER A 473 -3.00 -11.37 44.39
C SER A 473 -2.19 -12.51 43.75
N SER A 474 -2.00 -12.51 42.43
CA SER A 474 -1.28 -13.58 41.74
C SER A 474 0.22 -13.53 42.02
N TRP A 475 0.81 -14.69 42.34
CA TRP A 475 2.25 -14.83 42.55
C TRP A 475 3.09 -14.33 41.35
N ILE A 476 2.56 -14.40 40.13
CA ILE A 476 3.21 -13.91 38.90
C ILE A 476 3.48 -12.41 38.93
N GLN A 477 2.68 -11.64 39.67
CA GLN A 477 2.96 -10.21 39.88
C GLN A 477 4.07 -9.96 40.92
N ARG A 478 4.23 -10.88 41.89
CA ARG A 478 5.29 -10.85 42.90
C ARG A 478 6.60 -11.46 42.40
N ALA A 479 6.52 -12.31 41.37
CA ALA A 479 7.66 -12.98 40.76
C ALA A 479 8.56 -12.00 39.98
N HIS A 480 9.78 -12.43 39.68
CA HIS A 480 10.71 -11.65 38.89
C HIS A 480 10.10 -11.26 37.53
N PRO A 481 10.22 -10.00 37.07
CA PRO A 481 9.59 -9.54 35.82
C PRO A 481 9.91 -10.38 34.59
N LEU A 482 11.12 -10.96 34.52
CA LEU A 482 11.51 -11.88 33.44
C LEU A 482 10.65 -13.16 33.44
N LEU A 483 10.32 -13.71 34.60
CA LEU A 483 9.48 -14.92 34.66
C LEU A 483 8.09 -14.65 34.09
N LYS A 484 7.51 -13.49 34.38
CA LYS A 484 6.24 -13.07 33.76
C LYS A 484 6.36 -12.97 32.24
N GLN A 485 7.46 -12.43 31.73
CA GLN A 485 7.71 -12.36 30.28
C GLN A 485 7.82 -13.76 29.66
N GLU A 486 8.52 -14.69 30.30
CA GLU A 486 8.65 -16.07 29.81
C GLU A 486 7.32 -16.84 29.86
N VAL A 487 6.50 -16.65 30.89
CA VAL A 487 5.15 -17.23 30.96
C VAL A 487 4.24 -16.68 29.85
N VAL A 488 4.26 -15.36 29.64
CA VAL A 488 3.50 -14.72 28.54
C VAL A 488 3.99 -15.24 27.18
N LYS A 489 5.31 -15.38 27.00
CA LYS A 489 5.91 -15.94 25.79
C LYS A 489 5.47 -17.41 25.58
N ALA A 490 5.42 -18.22 26.63
CA ALA A 490 4.91 -19.58 26.58
C ALA A 490 3.45 -19.64 26.12
N PHE A 491 2.58 -18.75 26.62
CA PHE A 491 1.19 -18.64 26.14
C PHE A 491 1.09 -18.20 24.68
N ARG A 492 1.94 -17.26 24.25
CA ARG A 492 2.02 -16.82 22.86
C ARG A 492 2.41 -17.96 21.92
N TYR A 493 3.41 -18.76 22.30
CA TYR A 493 3.83 -19.95 21.56
C TYR A 493 2.71 -21.00 21.55
N THR A 494 2.05 -21.22 22.69
CA THR A 494 0.92 -22.14 22.81
C THR A 494 -0.20 -21.80 21.83
N LEU A 495 -0.62 -20.53 21.81
CA LEU A 495 -1.66 -20.07 20.89
C LEU A 495 -1.21 -20.20 19.43
N ARG A 496 0.04 -19.88 19.12
CA ARG A 496 0.56 -20.09 17.76
C ARG A 496 0.54 -21.57 17.36
N LEU A 497 0.96 -22.49 18.22
CA LEU A 497 0.93 -23.93 17.95
C LEU A 497 -0.50 -24.46 17.79
N LEU A 498 -1.45 -23.98 18.60
CA LEU A 498 -2.87 -24.33 18.48
C LEU A 498 -3.45 -23.86 17.13
N TYR A 499 -3.09 -22.65 16.69
CA TYR A 499 -3.44 -22.17 15.34
C TYR A 499 -2.93 -23.12 14.26
N GLU A 500 -1.67 -23.54 14.35
CA GLU A 500 -1.02 -24.44 13.40
C GLU A 500 -1.59 -25.86 13.44
N GLN A 501 -1.94 -26.36 14.62
CA GLN A 501 -2.60 -27.66 14.82
C GLN A 501 -3.92 -27.72 14.04
N VAL A 502 -4.68 -26.63 14.01
CA VAL A 502 -5.92 -26.57 13.22
C VAL A 502 -5.62 -26.37 11.74
N ALA A 503 -4.71 -25.45 11.40
CA ALA A 503 -4.40 -25.12 10.01
C ALA A 503 -3.79 -26.29 9.24
N TRP A 504 -2.96 -27.11 9.91
CA TRP A 504 -2.21 -28.20 9.29
C TRP A 504 -2.61 -29.60 9.77
N GLN A 505 -3.61 -29.71 10.66
CA GLN A 505 -4.06 -30.99 11.24
C GLN A 505 -2.93 -31.79 11.90
N VAL A 506 -2.06 -31.09 12.64
CA VAL A 506 -0.93 -31.66 13.40
C VAL A 506 -1.27 -31.69 14.88
N GLU A 507 -0.89 -32.74 15.60
CA GLU A 507 -1.13 -32.85 17.05
C GLU A 507 0.17 -32.71 17.85
N TRP A 508 0.35 -31.56 18.51
CA TRP A 508 1.59 -31.22 19.25
C TRP A 508 1.73 -31.92 20.61
N VAL A 509 0.65 -32.50 21.13
CA VAL A 509 0.65 -33.21 22.42
C VAL A 509 1.13 -34.67 22.28
N SER A 510 1.26 -35.17 21.04
CA SER A 510 1.70 -36.53 20.71
C SER A 510 3.22 -36.78 20.97
N GLU A 511 3.71 -37.98 20.68
CA GLU A 511 5.12 -38.40 20.93
C GLU A 511 6.16 -37.76 19.96
N GLN A 512 5.74 -36.83 19.09
CA GLN A 512 6.58 -36.17 18.07
C GLN A 512 7.45 -35.04 18.65
N THR A 513 8.34 -35.41 19.57
CA THR A 513 9.23 -34.51 20.32
C THR A 513 10.14 -33.67 19.42
N GLU A 514 10.74 -34.28 18.38
CA GLU A 514 11.69 -33.58 17.49
C GLU A 514 11.03 -32.45 16.69
N GLN A 515 9.83 -32.70 16.15
CA GLN A 515 9.11 -31.70 15.35
C GLN A 515 8.70 -30.49 16.19
N LEU A 516 8.26 -30.72 17.43
CA LEU A 516 7.95 -29.63 18.37
C LEU A 516 9.20 -28.83 18.71
N MET A 517 10.36 -29.48 18.90
CA MET A 517 11.62 -28.79 19.20
C MET A 517 12.05 -27.87 18.06
N GLU A 518 12.07 -28.39 16.82
CA GLU A 518 12.41 -27.62 15.62
C GLU A 518 11.50 -26.38 15.47
N ARG A 519 10.20 -26.54 15.73
CA ARG A 519 9.24 -25.43 15.65
C ARG A 519 9.41 -24.38 16.73
N LEU A 520 9.70 -24.79 17.96
CA LEU A 520 9.98 -23.84 19.06
C LEU A 520 11.29 -23.07 18.81
N GLU A 521 12.30 -23.72 18.22
CA GLU A 521 13.53 -23.07 17.77
C GLU A 521 13.24 -22.04 16.67
N GLU A 522 12.46 -22.42 15.65
CA GLU A 522 12.05 -21.51 14.58
C GLU A 522 11.34 -20.26 15.14
N PHE A 523 10.41 -20.44 16.09
CA PHE A 523 9.69 -19.33 16.72
C PHE A 523 10.62 -18.37 17.46
N ASP A 524 11.67 -18.86 18.09
CA ASP A 524 12.59 -18.00 18.83
C ASP A 524 13.58 -17.25 17.92
N GLU A 525 13.95 -17.85 16.78
CA GLU A 525 14.94 -17.28 15.87
C GLU A 525 14.34 -16.34 14.83
N SER A 526 13.15 -16.65 14.31
CA SER A 526 12.62 -16.01 13.09
C SER A 526 11.23 -15.39 13.24
N TRP A 527 10.54 -15.61 14.36
CA TRP A 527 9.21 -15.10 14.61
C TRP A 527 9.17 -13.97 15.64
N HIS A 528 8.34 -12.97 15.39
CA HIS A 528 7.89 -12.04 16.42
C HIS A 528 6.41 -12.33 16.74
N ILE A 529 6.17 -12.98 17.87
CA ILE A 529 4.82 -13.27 18.37
C ILE A 529 4.48 -12.28 19.47
N GLY A 530 3.46 -11.45 19.24
CA GLY A 530 3.17 -10.33 20.14
C GLY A 530 1.85 -9.64 19.84
N VAL A 531 1.63 -8.51 20.51
CA VAL A 531 0.40 -7.72 20.39
C VAL A 531 0.61 -6.64 19.34
N GLY A 532 -0.25 -6.63 18.31
CA GLY A 532 -0.26 -5.60 17.28
C GLY A 532 -0.45 -4.19 17.86
N GLY A 533 0.25 -3.22 17.30
CA GLY A 533 0.18 -1.81 17.72
C GLY A 533 1.03 -1.45 18.94
N THR A 534 1.77 -2.40 19.52
CA THR A 534 2.79 -2.10 20.56
C THR A 534 4.09 -1.59 19.95
N ASP A 535 4.91 -0.88 20.73
CA ASP A 535 6.23 -0.41 20.28
C ASP A 535 7.14 -1.57 19.85
N ASP A 536 7.04 -2.72 20.53
CA ASP A 536 7.79 -3.94 20.22
C ASP A 536 7.41 -4.47 18.83
N TRP A 537 6.12 -4.48 18.51
CA TRP A 537 5.60 -4.86 17.20
C TRP A 537 6.10 -3.89 16.12
N THR A 538 6.01 -2.59 16.35
CA THR A 538 6.51 -1.56 15.43
C THR A 538 8.01 -1.72 15.18
N ARG A 539 8.79 -2.04 16.22
CA ARG A 539 10.22 -2.33 16.09
C ARG A 539 10.48 -3.58 15.23
N ALA A 540 9.73 -4.65 15.42
CA ALA A 540 9.86 -5.88 14.62
C ALA A 540 9.54 -5.64 13.14
N VAL A 541 8.46 -4.90 12.84
CA VAL A 541 8.11 -4.53 11.45
C VAL A 541 9.22 -3.68 10.82
N ARG A 542 9.75 -2.68 11.53
CA ARG A 542 10.85 -1.84 11.03
C ARG A 542 12.18 -2.60 10.84
N ALA A 543 12.39 -3.63 11.65
CA ALA A 543 13.53 -4.54 11.54
C ALA A 543 13.35 -5.58 10.43
N THR A 544 12.23 -5.54 9.68
CA THR A 544 11.91 -6.50 8.61
C THR A 544 11.99 -7.95 9.08
N THR A 545 11.54 -8.22 10.32
CA THR A 545 11.46 -9.59 10.84
C THR A 545 10.62 -10.45 9.91
N THR A 546 11.12 -11.64 9.56
CA THR A 546 10.56 -12.48 8.50
C THR A 546 9.12 -12.88 8.78
N ASN A 547 8.81 -13.32 10.00
CA ASN A 547 7.48 -13.77 10.37
C ASN A 547 6.97 -13.01 11.60
N LEU A 548 5.73 -12.53 11.56
CA LEU A 548 5.06 -11.96 12.73
C LEU A 548 3.69 -12.59 12.94
N PHE A 549 3.27 -12.69 14.19
CA PHE A 549 1.96 -13.22 14.54
C PHE A 549 1.33 -12.42 15.68
N THR A 550 0.09 -11.99 15.48
CA THR A 550 -0.72 -11.32 16.50
C THR A 550 -2.14 -11.89 16.52
N ILE A 551 -2.78 -11.80 17.68
CA ILE A 551 -4.22 -12.03 17.86
C ILE A 551 -4.84 -10.69 18.26
N PHE A 552 -6.01 -10.37 17.72
CA PHE A 552 -6.74 -9.13 18.02
C PHE A 552 -8.24 -9.38 17.98
N THR A 553 -9.01 -8.44 18.53
CA THR A 553 -10.48 -8.41 18.46
C THR A 553 -10.90 -7.54 17.28
N GLY A 554 -11.69 -8.09 16.36
CA GLY A 554 -12.34 -7.31 15.29
C GLY A 554 -13.50 -6.46 15.81
N GLU A 555 -14.09 -5.65 14.93
CA GLU A 555 -15.16 -4.69 15.27
C GLU A 555 -16.38 -5.34 15.93
N ASN A 556 -16.73 -6.56 15.53
CA ASN A 556 -17.86 -7.31 16.08
C ASN A 556 -17.52 -8.08 17.37
N GLY A 557 -16.37 -7.82 18.00
CA GLY A 557 -15.88 -8.54 19.18
C GLY A 557 -15.34 -9.94 18.88
N GLU A 558 -15.16 -10.28 17.60
CA GLU A 558 -14.65 -11.59 17.17
C GLU A 558 -13.13 -11.66 17.28
N TYR A 559 -12.60 -12.74 17.85
CA TYR A 559 -11.15 -12.98 17.87
C TYR A 559 -10.63 -13.34 16.48
N ARG A 560 -9.56 -12.68 16.05
CA ARG A 560 -8.89 -12.92 14.76
C ARG A 560 -7.39 -13.08 14.98
N ALA A 561 -6.76 -13.98 14.24
CA ALA A 561 -5.32 -14.10 14.14
C ALA A 561 -4.85 -13.44 12.84
N ARG A 562 -3.71 -12.75 12.92
CA ARG A 562 -3.00 -12.19 11.79
C ARG A 562 -1.57 -12.73 11.76
N GLY A 563 -1.23 -13.41 10.66
CA GLY A 563 0.13 -13.78 10.32
C GLY A 563 0.68 -12.83 9.26
N LEU A 564 1.90 -12.36 9.45
CA LEU A 564 2.64 -11.56 8.47
C LEU A 564 3.91 -12.31 8.06
N THR A 565 4.18 -12.37 6.76
CA THR A 565 5.43 -12.92 6.23
C THR A 565 6.08 -11.89 5.32
N TYR A 566 7.31 -11.49 5.62
CA TYR A 566 8.09 -10.57 4.79
C TYR A 566 8.71 -11.32 3.61
N GLY A 567 8.47 -10.83 2.39
CA GLY A 567 9.05 -11.42 1.19
C GLY A 567 8.70 -10.66 -0.09
N PRO A 568 9.21 -11.13 -1.24
CA PRO A 568 8.93 -10.50 -2.52
C PRO A 568 7.47 -10.70 -2.91
N ALA A 569 6.85 -9.60 -3.34
CA ALA A 569 5.49 -9.59 -3.86
C ALA A 569 5.45 -8.86 -5.21
N THR A 570 4.63 -9.36 -6.15
CA THR A 570 4.41 -8.70 -7.44
C THR A 570 3.26 -7.72 -7.34
N TRP A 571 3.52 -6.46 -7.68
CA TRP A 571 2.58 -5.34 -7.63
C TRP A 571 2.18 -4.90 -9.03
N GLY A 572 0.87 -4.80 -9.27
CA GLY A 572 0.34 -4.15 -10.48
C GLY A 572 0.46 -2.64 -10.36
N VAL A 573 0.94 -1.99 -11.42
CA VAL A 573 1.08 -0.53 -11.51
C VAL A 573 0.24 -0.01 -12.67
N GLY A 574 -0.67 0.93 -12.37
CA GLY A 574 -1.50 1.60 -13.37
C GLY A 574 -1.52 3.12 -13.22
N ALA A 575 -1.69 3.85 -14.32
CA ALA A 575 -1.88 5.30 -14.34
C ALA A 575 -3.36 5.63 -14.16
N LEU A 576 -3.67 6.53 -13.23
CA LEU A 576 -5.00 7.10 -13.07
C LEU A 576 -5.13 8.37 -13.91
N ASN A 577 -6.33 8.61 -14.45
CA ASN A 577 -6.65 9.90 -15.07
C ASN A 577 -6.60 11.00 -13.99
N PRO A 578 -5.63 11.94 -14.06
CA PRO A 578 -5.42 12.92 -13.00
C PRO A 578 -6.55 13.94 -12.90
N GLU A 579 -7.29 14.18 -13.99
CA GLU A 579 -8.43 15.09 -13.97
C GLU A 579 -9.66 14.45 -13.32
N ALA A 580 -9.80 13.12 -13.42
CA ALA A 580 -10.82 12.37 -12.68
C ALA A 580 -10.53 12.40 -11.17
N VAL A 581 -9.29 12.11 -10.77
CA VAL A 581 -8.85 12.17 -9.36
C VAL A 581 -9.12 13.54 -8.76
N ARG A 582 -8.64 14.60 -9.43
CA ARG A 582 -8.88 15.99 -8.99
C ARG A 582 -10.36 16.33 -8.95
N GLY A 583 -11.13 15.96 -9.98
CA GLY A 583 -12.56 16.23 -10.05
C GLY A 583 -13.34 15.60 -8.88
N ILE A 584 -13.00 14.35 -8.52
CA ILE A 584 -13.57 13.65 -7.36
C ILE A 584 -13.20 14.35 -6.06
N TRP A 585 -11.91 14.65 -5.85
CA TRP A 585 -11.46 15.40 -4.67
C TRP A 585 -12.08 16.80 -4.59
N GLY A 586 -12.36 17.39 -5.75
CA GLY A 586 -13.08 18.65 -5.89
C GLY A 586 -14.53 18.57 -5.46
N SER A 587 -15.23 17.53 -5.93
CA SER A 587 -16.61 17.23 -5.52
C SER A 587 -16.69 17.07 -4.01
N LEU A 588 -15.77 16.30 -3.44
CA LEU A 588 -15.71 16.06 -2.00
C LEU A 588 -15.49 17.35 -1.21
N ASN A 589 -14.58 18.23 -1.65
CA ASN A 589 -14.40 19.55 -1.06
C ASN A 589 -15.68 20.38 -1.13
N TRP A 590 -16.36 20.34 -2.27
CA TRP A 590 -17.57 21.11 -2.49
C TRP A 590 -18.72 20.62 -1.59
N GLU A 591 -18.92 19.31 -1.53
CA GLU A 591 -19.90 18.65 -0.67
C GLU A 591 -19.67 18.94 0.81
N MET A 592 -18.42 18.80 1.29
CA MET A 592 -18.10 19.02 2.70
C MET A 592 -18.15 20.50 3.10
N LEU A 593 -17.54 21.39 2.32
CA LEU A 593 -17.36 22.79 2.72
C LEU A 593 -18.56 23.68 2.39
N TYR A 594 -19.24 23.41 1.27
CA TYR A 594 -20.31 24.30 0.78
C TYR A 594 -21.70 23.71 0.97
N LEU A 595 -21.87 22.39 0.82
CA LEU A 595 -23.15 21.73 1.12
C LEU A 595 -23.26 21.29 2.58
N THR A 596 -22.19 21.43 3.36
CA THR A 596 -22.13 21.04 4.77
C THR A 596 -22.67 19.61 5.00
N ASN A 597 -22.35 18.70 4.09
CA ASN A 597 -22.76 17.30 4.22
C ASN A 597 -22.01 16.66 5.40
N ASP A 598 -22.74 16.29 6.44
CA ASP A 598 -22.25 15.70 7.68
C ASP A 598 -22.35 14.17 7.72
N ASP A 599 -22.83 13.54 6.63
CA ASP A 599 -22.93 12.08 6.52
C ASP A 599 -21.57 11.40 6.68
N GLU A 600 -21.52 10.41 7.56
CA GLU A 600 -20.33 9.60 7.86
C GLU A 600 -20.05 8.56 6.75
N GLU A 601 -21.08 8.08 6.04
CA GLU A 601 -20.93 7.13 4.94
C GLU A 601 -20.48 7.77 3.61
N ARG A 602 -20.25 9.10 3.58
CA ARG A 602 -19.88 9.86 2.37
C ARG A 602 -18.65 9.32 1.63
N TYR A 603 -17.77 8.64 2.38
CA TYR A 603 -16.53 8.05 1.91
C TYR A 603 -16.69 6.69 1.23
N SER A 604 -17.77 5.97 1.55
CA SER A 604 -18.04 4.61 1.08
C SER A 604 -19.46 4.49 0.53
N ILE A 605 -19.82 5.39 -0.39
CA ILE A 605 -21.08 5.31 -1.15
C ILE A 605 -21.02 4.09 -2.10
N GLN A 606 -22.07 3.88 -2.90
CA GLN A 606 -22.09 2.95 -4.03
C GLN A 606 -20.78 3.00 -4.82
N ALA A 607 -20.17 1.83 -4.98
CA ALA A 607 -18.92 1.65 -5.72
C ALA A 607 -19.07 2.15 -7.17
N HIS A 608 -18.09 2.94 -7.61
CA HIS A 608 -18.02 3.40 -9.00
C HIS A 608 -16.79 2.78 -9.66
N GLU A 609 -16.91 1.49 -9.96
CA GLU A 609 -15.85 0.62 -10.48
C GLU A 609 -15.02 1.27 -11.61
N LYS A 610 -15.64 2.00 -12.56
CA LYS A 610 -14.91 2.66 -13.67
C LYS A 610 -14.10 3.91 -13.31
N LEU A 611 -14.47 4.62 -12.25
CA LEU A 611 -13.83 5.86 -11.78
C LEU A 611 -13.02 5.66 -10.50
N LEU A 612 -13.16 4.50 -9.84
CA LEU A 612 -12.52 4.17 -8.56
C LEU A 612 -12.77 5.28 -7.54
N ARG A 613 -14.04 5.67 -7.37
CA ARG A 613 -14.43 6.85 -6.58
C ARG A 613 -13.98 6.69 -5.15
N ASN A 614 -14.30 5.57 -4.51
CA ASN A 614 -14.07 5.38 -3.08
C ASN A 614 -12.57 5.27 -2.78
N ILE A 615 -11.83 4.50 -3.59
CA ILE A 615 -10.36 4.44 -3.54
C ILE A 615 -9.73 5.84 -3.68
N THR A 616 -10.20 6.61 -4.67
CA THR A 616 -9.73 7.96 -4.92
C THR A 616 -10.05 8.88 -3.75
N VAL A 617 -11.26 8.82 -3.20
CA VAL A 617 -11.71 9.62 -2.04
C VAL A 617 -10.84 9.34 -0.82
N GLN A 618 -10.59 8.07 -0.51
CA GLN A 618 -9.73 7.67 0.61
C GLN A 618 -8.32 8.26 0.49
N SER A 619 -7.76 8.32 -0.72
CA SER A 619 -6.42 8.85 -0.98
C SER A 619 -6.28 10.38 -0.89
N ALA A 620 -7.39 11.12 -0.72
CA ALA A 620 -7.35 12.57 -0.56
C ALA A 620 -6.67 12.97 0.75
N GLU A 621 -6.08 14.17 0.81
CA GLU A 621 -5.47 14.64 2.05
C GLU A 621 -6.51 14.84 3.17
N PRO A 622 -6.18 14.52 4.43
CA PRO A 622 -7.00 14.90 5.57
C PRO A 622 -7.23 16.42 5.62
N PRO A 623 -8.44 16.90 5.98
CA PRO A 623 -9.57 16.16 6.55
C PRO A 623 -10.53 15.56 5.52
N LEU A 624 -10.22 15.63 4.22
CA LEU A 624 -11.10 15.16 3.16
C LEU A 624 -11.02 13.65 3.04
N GLY A 625 -9.83 13.10 2.82
CA GLY A 625 -9.61 11.66 2.81
C GLY A 625 -8.97 11.19 4.11
N TYR A 626 -8.60 9.91 4.12
CA TYR A 626 -8.08 9.19 5.28
C TYR A 626 -7.00 8.18 4.84
N PRO A 627 -5.92 8.63 4.16
CA PRO A 627 -4.79 7.75 3.89
C PRO A 627 -4.16 7.33 5.22
N VAL A 628 -3.85 6.04 5.33
CA VAL A 628 -3.37 5.44 6.59
C VAL A 628 -1.90 5.71 6.83
N TYR A 629 -1.12 5.83 5.75
CA TYR A 629 0.31 6.13 5.82
C TYR A 629 0.73 7.00 4.63
N THR A 630 1.48 8.07 4.87
CA THR A 630 1.97 8.95 3.81
C THR A 630 3.45 9.23 3.96
N ASP A 631 4.19 9.16 2.86
CA ASP A 631 5.62 9.49 2.83
C ASP A 631 5.99 10.18 1.52
N VAL A 632 7.00 11.05 1.58
CA VAL A 632 7.55 11.73 0.39
C VAL A 632 8.91 11.14 0.07
N VAL A 633 8.97 10.46 -1.06
CA VAL A 633 10.16 9.78 -1.53
C VAL A 633 10.84 10.60 -2.62
N ARG A 634 12.17 10.73 -2.51
CA ARG A 634 13.02 11.29 -3.56
C ARG A 634 13.61 10.17 -4.43
N CYS A 635 13.17 10.11 -5.67
CA CYS A 635 13.70 9.23 -6.70
C CYS A 635 14.81 9.98 -7.47
N LEU A 636 15.98 9.34 -7.61
CA LEU A 636 17.15 9.83 -8.33
C LEU A 636 17.24 9.19 -9.72
#